data_AF-K2SCC2-F1
#
_entry.id   AF-K2SCC2-F1
#
_cell.length_a   1.000
_cell.length_b   1.000
_cell.length_c   1.000
_cell.angle_alpha   90.00
_cell.angle_beta   90.00
_cell.angle_gamma   90.00
#
_symmetry.space_group_name_H-M   'P 1'
#
loop_
_entity.id
_entity.type
_entity.pdbx_description
1 polymer ?
#
loop_
_entity_poly.entity_id
_entity_poly.type
_entity_poly.pdbx_seq_one_letter_code
_entity_poly.pdbx_strand_id
1 'polypeptide(L)'
;MLEHARKEKRRAALQQRAELEERLANVRAKERKLKERYENGEPLFKRQVRCLPRIFTMHAYWLLQRTNMDNANPRDDDEARFLLDDYESDEDARGTGALRNGRESGFSAETEALMKKLGMPVGKTDAEENAEEVDELKVFYCSRTHSQLSQFAGELRRVKMPPAISSSDGQQMRSGQQDDAHTEITENFKHLTLGSRKNLCINPKVQKLGSAPLVNEKCLDLQKPGTAADRKCPYLPTKETEPIVNDFRDHALADIRDIEDLGKIGKKLGVCPYYASRAAVKPSEIVTLPYPLLLQKTAREALDINMKGHVVIIDEAHNLMDAITGIYSVSVSLSQLLRSRGQLTTYLQRFRNRLKGKNRVYLAQTVRLVDSLIRYLQSIDSNTGEEEGIVQIGDLMAGKGVDQINLYKLLRYLDESRLARKVDGYVLHTEEQEKIKQSTSAMSGEPRSTMPVLMHIQSFFYALLNPSVEGRFFYAKNDEELGLCLKYMLLDPTHHFRDIVEDARAVILAGGTMSPMSDYSEHLLSYLPPSRIVTVSCGHVIPPSNLLAWPVTTGPSGAPFDFTFEKRNTEATILDLGSALLSFISSIPDGVVVFFPSYAYLDRCMEAWQRLPSPRASGAKTLYDALRLVKPIFHESKNKATRMEKTKTAPPEQINVTTDSVLSAYSTAVATGNGRGALLLAVIGGSLSEGINFSDGLGRGVVVVGLPFPNPHSAEWKAKLAYISRKAVEKGGSGDAGKAAAREFYENACMRAVNQCVGRAIRHRNDYASILLVDRRYESDRIKVKFPGWIRGSLRKGDGIQVVKRGLVEFFAGKT
;
A
#
# COMPACT_ATOMS: atom_id res chain seq x y z
N MET A 1 3.91 -37.06 -44.39
CA MET A 1 3.17 -36.65 -43.16
C MET A 1 3.78 -35.43 -42.47
N LEU A 2 5.07 -35.42 -42.11
CA LEU A 2 5.72 -34.28 -41.44
C LEU A 2 5.70 -32.96 -42.24
N GLU A 3 5.91 -33.01 -43.56
CA GLU A 3 5.84 -31.83 -44.42
C GLU A 3 4.42 -31.28 -44.57
N HIS A 4 3.41 -32.17 -44.61
CA HIS A 4 2.00 -31.78 -44.62
C HIS A 4 1.61 -31.07 -43.32
N ALA A 5 2.03 -31.60 -42.18
CA ALA A 5 1.79 -30.98 -40.86
C ALA A 5 2.48 -29.61 -40.72
N ARG A 6 3.70 -29.44 -41.26
CA ARG A 6 4.39 -28.14 -41.31
C ARG A 6 3.66 -27.14 -42.23
N LYS A 7 3.17 -27.60 -43.38
CA LYS A 7 2.43 -26.78 -44.35
C LYS A 7 1.07 -26.33 -43.79
N GLU A 8 0.36 -27.20 -43.07
CA GLU A 8 -0.88 -26.85 -42.39
C GLU A 8 -0.66 -25.85 -41.25
N LYS A 9 0.34 -26.07 -40.39
CA LYS A 9 0.70 -25.09 -39.35
C LYS A 9 1.06 -23.73 -39.94
N ARG A 10 1.81 -23.70 -41.04
CA ARG A 10 2.15 -22.45 -41.75
C ARG A 10 0.91 -21.77 -42.33
N ARG A 11 -0.01 -22.53 -42.93
CA ARG A 11 -1.28 -21.99 -43.47
C ARG A 11 -2.17 -21.43 -42.37
N ALA A 12 -2.28 -22.13 -41.24
CA ALA A 12 -3.05 -21.68 -40.08
C ALA A 12 -2.47 -20.37 -39.50
N ALA A 13 -1.15 -20.27 -39.37
CA ALA A 13 -0.48 -19.04 -38.93
C ALA A 13 -0.67 -17.87 -39.89
N LEU A 14 -0.61 -18.12 -41.21
CA LEU A 14 -0.87 -17.08 -42.22
C LEU A 14 -2.34 -16.62 -42.24
N GLN A 15 -3.29 -17.53 -42.04
CA GLN A 15 -4.71 -17.19 -41.91
C GLN A 15 -4.97 -16.35 -40.66
N GLN A 16 -4.44 -16.76 -39.50
CA GLN A 16 -4.52 -15.98 -38.26
C GLN A 16 -3.91 -14.59 -38.43
N ARG A 17 -2.79 -14.47 -39.17
CA ARG A 17 -2.17 -13.19 -39.48
C ARG A 17 -3.07 -12.31 -40.37
N ALA A 18 -3.65 -12.86 -41.42
CA ALA A 18 -4.53 -12.11 -42.31
C ALA A 18 -5.79 -11.61 -41.58
N GLU A 19 -6.40 -12.47 -40.74
CA GLU A 19 -7.53 -12.09 -39.89
C GLU A 19 -7.15 -10.98 -38.89
N LEU A 20 -5.94 -11.03 -38.32
CA LEU A 20 -5.44 -9.98 -37.42
C LEU A 20 -5.21 -8.66 -38.15
N GLU A 21 -4.58 -8.68 -39.32
CA GLU A 21 -4.33 -7.48 -40.13
C GLU A 21 -5.66 -6.82 -40.58
N GLU A 22 -6.66 -7.61 -40.97
CA GLU A 22 -7.99 -7.12 -41.32
C GLU A 22 -8.71 -6.49 -40.11
N ARG A 23 -8.63 -7.14 -38.94
CA ARG A 23 -9.17 -6.56 -37.68
C ARG A 23 -8.52 -5.24 -37.33
N LEU A 24 -7.18 -5.16 -37.37
CA LEU A 24 -6.45 -3.93 -37.10
C LEU A 24 -6.80 -2.80 -38.10
N ALA A 25 -7.04 -3.13 -39.37
CA ALA A 25 -7.47 -2.16 -40.37
C ALA A 25 -8.87 -1.59 -40.05
N ASN A 26 -9.81 -2.45 -39.62
CA ASN A 26 -11.16 -2.02 -39.22
C ASN A 26 -11.13 -1.12 -37.97
N VAL A 27 -10.33 -1.48 -36.96
CA VAL A 27 -10.16 -0.66 -35.74
C VAL A 27 -9.57 0.71 -36.09
N ARG A 28 -8.48 0.76 -36.87
CA ARG A 28 -7.86 2.02 -37.31
C ARG A 28 -8.81 2.90 -38.12
N ALA A 29 -9.66 2.29 -38.96
CA ALA A 29 -10.66 3.03 -39.73
C ALA A 29 -11.78 3.59 -38.82
N LYS A 30 -12.19 2.85 -37.78
CA LYS A 30 -13.16 3.32 -36.77
C LYS A 30 -12.59 4.48 -35.97
N GLU A 31 -11.36 4.35 -35.47
CA GLU A 31 -10.66 5.39 -34.70
C GLU A 31 -10.41 6.66 -35.52
N ARG A 32 -9.97 6.52 -36.78
CA ARG A 32 -9.78 7.68 -37.68
C ARG A 32 -11.09 8.44 -37.90
N LYS A 33 -12.19 7.73 -38.16
CA LYS A 33 -13.52 8.36 -38.29
C LYS A 33 -13.96 9.06 -37.00
N LEU A 34 -13.65 8.50 -35.84
CA LEU A 34 -13.95 9.10 -34.55
C LEU A 34 -13.17 10.41 -34.34
N LYS A 35 -11.87 10.40 -34.70
CA LYS A 35 -10.98 11.56 -34.62
C LYS A 35 -11.41 12.69 -35.57
N GLU A 36 -11.68 12.37 -36.84
CA GLU A 36 -12.17 13.33 -37.83
C GLU A 36 -13.48 14.00 -37.36
N ARG A 37 -14.42 13.23 -36.78
CA ARG A 37 -15.67 13.79 -36.22
C ARG A 37 -15.43 14.70 -35.04
N TYR A 38 -14.50 14.35 -34.17
CA TYR A 38 -14.14 15.16 -33.00
C TYR A 38 -13.49 16.48 -33.41
N GLU A 39 -12.55 16.46 -34.36
CA GLU A 39 -11.91 17.64 -34.93
C GLU A 39 -12.93 18.54 -35.65
N ASN A 40 -13.94 17.95 -36.30
CA ASN A 40 -15.03 18.67 -36.97
C ASN A 40 -16.15 19.14 -36.01
N GLY A 41 -16.07 18.82 -34.71
CA GLY A 41 -17.07 19.23 -33.72
C GLY A 41 -18.45 18.56 -33.86
N GLU A 42 -18.54 17.42 -34.54
CA GLU A 42 -19.80 16.70 -34.77
C GLU A 42 -20.18 15.87 -33.52
N PRO A 43 -21.42 15.99 -33.00
CA PRO A 43 -21.84 15.21 -31.84
C PRO A 43 -21.92 13.71 -32.16
N LEU A 44 -21.34 12.88 -31.30
CA LEU A 44 -21.27 11.41 -31.46
C LEU A 44 -22.64 10.70 -31.53
N PHE A 45 -23.71 11.36 -31.12
CA PHE A 45 -25.09 10.89 -31.26
C PHE A 45 -26.04 12.03 -31.66
N LYS A 46 -26.89 11.80 -32.67
CA LYS A 46 -28.12 12.57 -32.85
C LYS A 46 -28.96 12.36 -31.59
N ARG A 47 -29.15 13.40 -30.76
CA ARG A 47 -30.24 13.41 -29.78
C ARG A 47 -31.55 13.22 -30.54
N GLN A 48 -32.05 11.99 -30.61
CA GLN A 48 -33.38 11.73 -31.12
C GLN A 48 -34.36 12.19 -30.04
N VAL A 49 -34.70 13.47 -30.08
CA VAL A 49 -35.85 13.98 -29.33
C VAL A 49 -37.08 13.32 -29.96
N ARG A 50 -37.56 12.21 -29.37
CA ARG A 50 -38.90 11.72 -29.64
C ARG A 50 -39.88 12.70 -29.00
N CYS A 51 -40.34 13.67 -29.78
CA CYS A 51 -41.55 14.42 -29.48
C CYS A 51 -42.71 13.42 -29.48
N LEU A 52 -43.18 13.04 -28.30
CA LEU A 52 -44.50 12.47 -28.09
C LEU A 52 -45.39 13.57 -27.49
N PRO A 53 -46.58 13.86 -28.05
CA PRO A 53 -47.44 14.89 -27.53
C PRO A 53 -48.13 14.36 -26.27
N ARG A 54 -47.82 14.94 -25.11
CA ARG A 54 -48.63 14.76 -23.90
C ARG A 54 -48.89 16.10 -23.23
N ILE A 55 -50.03 16.66 -23.60
CA ILE A 55 -50.87 17.56 -22.80
C ILE A 55 -51.20 16.81 -21.48
N PHE A 56 -51.25 17.56 -20.36
CA PHE A 56 -51.37 17.14 -18.94
C PHE A 56 -50.04 16.69 -18.28
N THR A 57 -49.49 17.29 -17.21
CA THR A 57 -49.86 18.41 -16.32
C THR A 57 -48.57 18.82 -15.58
N MET A 58 -47.80 19.78 -16.10
CA MET A 58 -46.65 20.36 -15.37
C MET A 58 -47.05 21.64 -14.61
N HIS A 59 -48.24 22.17 -14.89
CA HIS A 59 -48.79 23.37 -14.25
C HIS A 59 -49.39 23.07 -12.86
N ALA A 60 -49.82 21.83 -12.60
CA ALA A 60 -50.39 21.43 -11.31
C ALA A 60 -49.31 21.19 -10.23
N TYR A 61 -48.10 20.77 -10.61
CA TYR A 61 -47.00 20.56 -9.65
C TYR A 61 -46.32 21.89 -9.25
N TRP A 62 -46.32 22.87 -10.15
CA TRP A 62 -45.75 24.20 -9.89
C TRP A 62 -46.67 25.11 -9.06
N LEU A 63 -48.00 24.95 -9.16
CA LEU A 63 -48.96 25.70 -8.33
C LEU A 63 -49.13 25.14 -6.92
N LEU A 64 -48.90 23.84 -6.67
CA LEU A 64 -48.99 23.27 -5.31
C LEU A 64 -47.78 23.60 -4.42
N GLN A 65 -46.66 24.06 -4.99
CA GLN A 65 -45.49 24.54 -4.24
C GLN A 65 -45.55 26.03 -3.91
N ARG A 66 -46.56 26.77 -4.41
CA ARG A 66 -46.67 28.22 -4.19
C ARG A 66 -47.62 28.62 -3.05
N THR A 67 -48.38 27.68 -2.51
CA THR A 67 -49.24 27.89 -1.33
C THR A 67 -48.62 27.28 -0.08
N ASN A 68 -47.40 27.72 0.27
CA ASN A 68 -46.88 27.71 1.64
C ASN A 68 -45.56 28.49 1.78
N MET A 69 -45.37 29.53 0.95
CA MET A 69 -44.18 30.40 0.98
C MET A 69 -44.39 31.70 1.77
N ASP A 70 -45.06 31.61 2.92
CA ASP A 70 -45.09 32.69 3.92
C ASP A 70 -44.45 32.21 5.24
N ASN A 71 -43.20 31.73 5.19
CA ASN A 71 -42.20 31.72 6.29
C ASN A 71 -40.98 30.82 6.01
N ALA A 72 -40.28 30.99 4.88
CA ALA A 72 -39.04 30.25 4.64
C ALA A 72 -37.83 31.21 4.58
N ASN A 73 -36.92 31.00 5.53
CA ASN A 73 -35.67 31.75 5.69
C ASN A 73 -34.74 31.41 4.51
N PRO A 74 -34.03 32.37 3.87
CA PRO A 74 -33.11 32.10 2.73
C PRO A 74 -31.95 31.13 3.01
N ARG A 75 -31.81 30.66 4.27
CA ARG A 75 -30.81 29.70 4.71
C ARG A 75 -31.15 28.23 4.39
N ASP A 76 -32.42 27.90 4.12
CA ASP A 76 -32.86 26.50 4.00
C ASP A 76 -32.53 25.83 2.64
N ASP A 77 -32.33 26.61 1.58
CA ASP A 77 -32.04 26.08 0.23
C ASP A 77 -30.62 25.52 0.11
N ASP A 78 -29.63 26.15 0.74
CA ASP A 78 -28.23 25.68 0.73
C ASP A 78 -28.00 24.42 1.60
N GLU A 79 -28.90 24.15 2.55
CA GLU A 79 -28.83 22.98 3.43
C GLU A 79 -29.43 21.71 2.80
N ALA A 80 -30.25 21.86 1.74
CA ALA A 80 -30.89 20.74 1.05
C ALA A 80 -29.86 19.74 0.48
N ARG A 81 -28.67 20.22 0.09
CA ARG A 81 -27.57 19.38 -0.44
C ARG A 81 -27.03 18.34 0.56
N PHE A 82 -27.27 18.54 1.86
CA PHE A 82 -26.83 17.62 2.91
C PHE A 82 -27.90 16.65 3.36
N LEU A 83 -29.13 16.76 2.85
CA LEU A 83 -30.23 15.86 3.20
C LEU A 83 -29.97 14.46 2.62
N LEU A 84 -30.25 13.41 3.39
CA LEU A 84 -30.18 12.03 2.91
C LEU A 84 -31.31 11.76 1.92
N ASP A 85 -30.96 11.05 0.86
CA ASP A 85 -31.96 10.57 -0.09
C ASP A 85 -32.79 9.47 0.58
N ASP A 86 -33.97 9.22 0.03
CA ASP A 86 -34.86 8.21 0.56
C ASP A 86 -34.24 6.82 0.40
N TYR A 87 -34.08 6.10 1.50
CA TYR A 87 -33.58 4.73 1.50
C TYR A 87 -34.70 3.74 1.76
N GLU A 88 -34.90 2.81 0.82
CA GLU A 88 -35.81 1.69 0.95
C GLU A 88 -34.99 0.40 1.00
N SER A 89 -34.92 -0.22 2.18
CA SER A 89 -34.32 -1.54 2.34
C SER A 89 -35.22 -2.58 1.70
N ASP A 90 -34.86 -3.08 0.51
CA ASP A 90 -35.58 -4.15 -0.17
C ASP A 90 -35.41 -5.49 0.56
N GLU A 91 -36.48 -5.95 1.21
CA GLU A 91 -36.68 -7.36 1.53
C GLU A 91 -38.06 -7.90 1.08
N ASP A 92 -38.66 -7.25 0.07
CA ASP A 92 -39.77 -7.81 -0.73
C ASP A 92 -39.41 -7.92 -2.23
N ALA A 93 -38.13 -7.86 -2.59
CA ALA A 93 -37.64 -8.09 -3.95
C ALA A 93 -36.97 -9.46 -4.09
N ARG A 94 -37.71 -10.55 -3.82
CA ARG A 94 -37.37 -11.85 -4.40
C ARG A 94 -37.69 -11.78 -5.90
N GLY A 95 -36.72 -11.41 -6.74
CA GLY A 95 -36.86 -11.56 -8.19
C GLY A 95 -36.08 -10.64 -9.13
N THR A 96 -35.24 -9.72 -8.65
CA THR A 96 -34.49 -8.80 -9.56
C THR A 96 -33.01 -8.69 -9.19
N GLY A 97 -32.39 -9.83 -8.91
CA GLY A 97 -30.93 -9.97 -8.73
C GLY A 97 -30.20 -10.11 -10.07
N ALA A 98 -30.45 -9.22 -11.02
CA ALA A 98 -29.59 -9.00 -12.17
C ALA A 98 -29.84 -7.56 -12.62
N LEU A 99 -28.75 -6.83 -12.92
CA LEU A 99 -28.68 -5.54 -13.61
C LEU A 99 -28.44 -4.30 -12.74
N ARG A 100 -27.15 -4.08 -12.48
CA ARG A 100 -26.57 -2.74 -12.58
C ARG A 100 -25.27 -2.76 -13.38
N ASN A 101 -25.31 -3.43 -14.53
CA ASN A 101 -24.47 -3.13 -15.69
C ASN A 101 -25.43 -2.85 -16.85
N GLY A 102 -25.10 -1.84 -17.66
CA GLY A 102 -25.99 -1.15 -18.59
C GLY A 102 -27.00 -2.03 -19.32
N ARG A 103 -28.30 -1.79 -19.07
CA ARG A 103 -29.35 -2.08 -20.05
C ARG A 103 -29.84 -0.76 -20.60
N GLU A 104 -29.36 -0.43 -21.80
CA GLU A 104 -29.73 0.78 -22.55
C GLU A 104 -31.03 0.58 -23.35
N SER A 105 -31.64 -0.62 -23.34
CA SER A 105 -32.93 -0.92 -23.94
C SER A 105 -34.04 -0.91 -22.88
N GLY A 106 -34.82 0.16 -22.81
CA GLY A 106 -35.98 0.28 -21.90
C GLY A 106 -37.16 -0.64 -22.23
N PHE A 107 -36.93 -1.91 -22.60
CA PHE A 107 -37.94 -2.90 -22.93
C PHE A 107 -38.01 -4.00 -21.85
N SER A 108 -39.19 -4.63 -21.69
CA SER A 108 -39.32 -5.79 -20.81
C SER A 108 -38.61 -7.01 -21.41
N ALA A 109 -38.15 -7.94 -20.56
CA ALA A 109 -37.41 -9.14 -21.00
C ALA A 109 -38.21 -10.00 -22.01
N GLU A 110 -39.54 -10.03 -21.88
CA GLU A 110 -40.43 -10.71 -22.81
C GLU A 110 -40.50 -10.00 -24.17
N THR A 111 -40.45 -8.67 -24.17
CA THR A 111 -40.46 -7.85 -25.39
C THR A 111 -39.14 -8.01 -26.15
N GLU A 112 -38.00 -8.06 -25.45
CA GLU A 112 -36.69 -8.32 -26.06
C GLU A 112 -36.61 -9.73 -26.67
N ALA A 113 -37.18 -10.74 -26.00
CA ALA A 113 -37.25 -12.10 -26.53
C ALA A 113 -38.13 -12.19 -27.79
N LEU A 114 -39.24 -11.44 -27.84
CA LEU A 114 -40.10 -11.35 -29.00
C LEU A 114 -39.42 -10.62 -30.17
N MET A 115 -38.73 -9.50 -29.90
CA MET A 115 -37.98 -8.76 -30.91
C MET A 115 -36.84 -9.57 -31.50
N LYS A 116 -36.17 -10.40 -30.68
CA LYS A 116 -35.14 -11.34 -31.13
C LYS A 116 -35.71 -12.47 -32.00
N LYS A 117 -36.92 -12.95 -31.70
CA LYS A 117 -37.65 -13.92 -32.56
C LYS A 117 -38.13 -13.32 -33.88
N LEU A 118 -38.43 -12.02 -33.90
CA LEU A 118 -38.89 -11.28 -35.08
C LEU A 118 -37.74 -10.69 -35.91
N GLY A 119 -36.48 -10.97 -35.56
CA GLY A 119 -35.31 -10.53 -36.32
C GLY A 119 -35.01 -9.02 -36.24
N MET A 120 -35.56 -8.31 -35.26
CA MET A 120 -35.28 -6.89 -35.05
C MET A 120 -34.06 -6.70 -34.12
N PRO A 121 -33.06 -5.88 -34.50
CA PRO A 121 -31.88 -5.66 -33.68
C PRO A 121 -32.24 -4.83 -32.44
N VAL A 122 -32.20 -5.45 -31.27
CA VAL A 122 -32.21 -4.77 -29.97
C VAL A 122 -30.80 -4.26 -29.73
N GLY A 123 -30.65 -3.00 -29.30
CA GLY A 123 -29.41 -2.22 -29.28
C GLY A 123 -28.13 -3.00 -28.97
N LYS A 124 -27.07 -2.71 -29.73
CA LYS A 124 -25.73 -3.27 -29.54
C LYS A 124 -25.35 -3.20 -28.07
N THR A 125 -25.17 -4.35 -27.44
CA THR A 125 -24.60 -4.42 -26.10
C THR A 125 -23.13 -4.00 -26.17
N ASP A 126 -22.62 -3.26 -25.18
CA ASP A 126 -21.19 -2.95 -25.02
C ASP A 126 -20.28 -4.21 -25.09
N ALA A 127 -20.87 -5.39 -24.89
CA ALA A 127 -20.21 -6.69 -25.05
C ALA A 127 -19.86 -7.05 -26.52
N GLU A 128 -20.60 -6.56 -27.52
CA GLU A 128 -20.27 -6.80 -28.94
C GLU A 128 -19.22 -5.82 -29.47
N GLU A 129 -19.08 -4.62 -28.88
CA GLU A 129 -17.97 -3.70 -29.21
C GLU A 129 -16.67 -4.04 -28.47
N ASN A 130 -16.74 -4.70 -27.31
CA ASN A 130 -15.56 -5.15 -26.54
C ASN A 130 -15.12 -6.59 -26.87
N ALA A 131 -15.86 -7.34 -27.68
CA ALA A 131 -15.50 -8.70 -28.09
C ALA A 131 -14.32 -8.76 -29.07
N GLU A 132 -13.84 -7.60 -29.56
CA GLU A 132 -12.78 -7.51 -30.58
C GLU A 132 -11.35 -7.49 -30.00
N GLU A 133 -11.17 -7.21 -28.70
CA GLU A 133 -9.86 -7.24 -28.04
C GLU A 133 -9.63 -8.58 -27.32
N VAL A 134 -8.77 -9.43 -27.88
CA VAL A 134 -8.34 -10.67 -27.22
C VAL A 134 -7.49 -10.30 -26.01
N ASP A 135 -7.90 -10.73 -24.81
CA ASP A 135 -7.15 -10.52 -23.58
C ASP A 135 -5.93 -11.45 -23.57
N GLU A 136 -4.83 -10.99 -24.18
CA GLU A 136 -3.58 -11.74 -24.28
C GLU A 136 -2.91 -11.95 -22.91
N LEU A 137 -1.98 -12.91 -22.85
CA LEU A 137 -1.25 -13.25 -21.64
C LEU A 137 -0.47 -12.03 -21.11
N LYS A 138 -0.93 -11.48 -19.99
CA LYS A 138 -0.27 -10.38 -19.26
C LYS A 138 0.61 -10.85 -18.12
N VAL A 139 1.61 -10.02 -17.82
CA VAL A 139 2.40 -10.08 -16.59
C VAL A 139 2.03 -8.91 -15.70
N PHE A 140 1.43 -9.20 -14.55
CA PHE A 140 1.21 -8.21 -13.49
C PHE A 140 2.43 -8.20 -12.57
N TYR A 141 3.22 -7.13 -12.61
CA TYR A 141 4.35 -6.93 -11.73
C TYR A 141 3.97 -6.04 -10.55
N CYS A 142 4.17 -6.54 -9.34
CA CYS A 142 3.75 -5.87 -8.12
C CYS A 142 4.92 -5.64 -7.17
N SER A 143 5.05 -4.41 -6.66
CA SER A 143 6.08 -4.04 -5.70
C SER A 143 5.53 -3.18 -4.58
N ARG A 144 6.28 -3.10 -3.49
CA ARG A 144 5.88 -2.39 -2.27
C ARG A 144 5.83 -0.87 -2.47
N THR A 145 6.85 -0.28 -3.08
CA THR A 145 6.98 1.19 -3.21
C THR A 145 6.93 1.66 -4.65
N HIS A 146 6.55 2.93 -4.83
CA HIS A 146 6.55 3.56 -6.15
C HIS A 146 7.97 3.64 -6.75
N SER A 147 8.98 3.93 -5.93
CA SER A 147 10.38 3.98 -6.37
C SER A 147 10.88 2.67 -6.97
N GLN A 148 10.43 1.52 -6.45
CA GLN A 148 10.76 0.21 -7.00
C GLN A 148 10.11 -0.01 -8.37
N LEU A 149 8.86 0.44 -8.55
CA LEU A 149 8.17 0.36 -9.84
C LEU A 149 8.86 1.24 -10.89
N SER A 150 9.28 2.46 -10.52
CA SER A 150 10.08 3.33 -11.40
C SER A 150 11.43 2.70 -11.75
N GLN A 151 12.09 2.05 -10.79
CA GLN A 151 13.33 1.30 -11.03
C GLN A 151 13.10 0.15 -12.03
N PHE A 152 12.04 -0.63 -11.84
CA PHE A 152 11.68 -1.71 -12.75
C PHE A 152 11.41 -1.20 -14.18
N ALA A 153 10.68 -0.09 -14.33
CA ALA A 153 10.47 0.55 -15.63
C ALA A 153 11.82 1.00 -16.27
N GLY A 154 12.74 1.52 -15.45
CA GLY A 154 14.10 1.85 -15.88
C GLY A 154 14.91 0.64 -16.37
N GLU A 155 14.84 -0.49 -15.67
CA GLU A 155 15.49 -1.73 -16.09
C GLU A 155 14.84 -2.33 -17.34
N LEU A 156 13.51 -2.27 -17.45
CA LEU A 156 12.79 -2.76 -18.62
C LEU A 156 13.19 -2.02 -19.90
N ARG A 157 13.48 -0.71 -19.83
CA ARG A 157 14.01 0.07 -20.97
C ARG A 157 15.36 -0.43 -21.48
N ARG A 158 16.12 -1.15 -20.65
CA ARG A 158 17.44 -1.69 -21.04
C ARG A 158 17.32 -3.04 -21.74
N VAL A 159 16.17 -3.70 -21.63
CA VAL A 159 15.92 -4.99 -22.27
C VAL A 159 15.57 -4.75 -23.73
N LYS A 160 16.41 -5.25 -24.64
CA LYS A 160 16.15 -5.27 -26.08
C LYS A 160 15.75 -6.68 -26.47
N MET A 161 14.49 -6.86 -26.83
CA MET A 161 14.03 -8.13 -27.36
C MET A 161 14.32 -8.21 -28.86
N PRO A 162 14.82 -9.35 -29.36
CA PRO A 162 14.86 -9.58 -30.79
C PRO A 162 13.42 -9.56 -31.33
N PRO A 163 13.21 -9.04 -32.55
CA PRO A 163 11.88 -8.96 -33.11
C PRO A 163 11.32 -10.38 -33.29
N ALA A 164 10.05 -10.57 -32.96
CA ALA A 164 9.37 -11.86 -33.15
C ALA A 164 9.39 -12.34 -34.62
N ILE A 165 9.65 -11.43 -35.57
CA ILE A 165 9.73 -11.68 -37.01
C ILE A 165 11.14 -11.34 -37.50
N SER A 166 11.85 -12.34 -38.02
CA SER A 166 13.15 -12.13 -38.68
C SER A 166 12.97 -11.39 -40.01
N SER A 167 13.89 -10.48 -40.34
CA SER A 167 13.92 -9.75 -41.61
C SER A 167 14.00 -10.66 -42.86
N SER A 168 14.34 -11.94 -42.69
CA SER A 168 14.32 -12.97 -43.73
C SER A 168 12.91 -13.41 -44.19
N ASP A 169 11.87 -13.22 -43.39
CA ASP A 169 10.48 -13.58 -43.78
C ASP A 169 9.69 -12.40 -44.39
N GLY A 170 10.23 -11.18 -44.33
CA GLY A 170 9.61 -9.95 -44.85
C GLY A 170 10.10 -9.50 -46.24
N GLN A 171 11.13 -10.14 -46.79
CA GLN A 171 11.81 -9.68 -48.02
C GLN A 171 11.12 -10.03 -49.35
N GLN A 172 9.88 -10.55 -49.36
CA GLN A 172 9.15 -10.77 -50.61
C GLN A 172 8.16 -9.65 -51.01
N MET A 173 8.07 -8.53 -50.28
CA MET A 173 7.05 -7.50 -50.57
C MET A 173 7.54 -6.04 -50.56
N ARG A 174 8.85 -5.76 -50.53
CA ARG A 174 9.37 -4.38 -50.69
C ARG A 174 10.57 -4.34 -51.62
N SER A 175 10.33 -4.50 -52.91
CA SER A 175 11.28 -4.10 -53.94
C SER A 175 11.22 -2.58 -54.13
N GLY A 176 12.26 -1.88 -53.67
CA GLY A 176 12.53 -0.50 -54.10
C GLY A 176 12.61 0.53 -52.97
N GLN A 177 13.67 0.46 -52.17
CA GLN A 177 14.46 1.63 -51.73
C GLN A 177 15.63 1.13 -50.89
N GLN A 178 16.84 1.33 -51.43
CA GLN A 178 18.09 1.23 -50.68
C GLN A 178 18.16 2.48 -49.80
N ASP A 179 18.13 2.29 -48.48
CA ASP A 179 18.61 3.30 -47.54
C ASP A 179 19.41 2.62 -46.42
N ASP A 180 20.56 3.24 -46.17
CA ASP A 180 21.59 2.87 -45.22
C ASP A 180 21.12 2.91 -43.76
N ALA A 181 21.12 1.75 -43.11
CA ALA A 181 21.52 1.51 -41.71
C ALA A 181 21.00 0.12 -41.32
N HIS A 182 21.91 -0.75 -40.86
CA HIS A 182 21.53 -1.90 -40.04
C HIS A 182 20.96 -1.41 -38.69
N THR A 183 19.77 -0.84 -38.70
CA THR A 183 19.01 -0.57 -37.47
C THR A 183 18.44 -1.93 -37.06
N GLU A 184 19.07 -2.59 -36.08
CA GLU A 184 18.49 -3.78 -35.45
C GLU A 184 17.05 -3.43 -35.01
N ILE A 185 16.07 -3.98 -35.71
CA ILE A 185 14.65 -3.74 -35.42
C ILE A 185 14.38 -4.40 -34.06
N THR A 186 14.30 -3.62 -33.00
CA THR A 186 13.96 -4.14 -31.66
C THR A 186 12.46 -4.03 -31.42
N GLU A 187 11.86 -5.08 -30.89
CA GLU A 187 10.47 -5.06 -30.44
C GLU A 187 10.40 -4.50 -29.02
N ASN A 188 9.56 -3.48 -28.83
CA ASN A 188 9.36 -2.84 -27.53
C ASN A 188 8.18 -3.48 -26.80
N PHE A 189 8.30 -3.62 -25.48
CA PHE A 189 7.20 -4.11 -24.64
C PHE A 189 6.10 -3.07 -24.49
N LYS A 190 4.85 -3.53 -24.54
CA LYS A 190 3.68 -2.71 -24.17
C LYS A 190 3.54 -2.69 -22.65
N HIS A 191 4.17 -1.68 -22.04
CA HIS A 191 4.20 -1.52 -20.59
C HIS A 191 3.22 -0.43 -20.11
N LEU A 192 2.53 -0.70 -19.00
CA LEU A 192 1.66 0.28 -18.33
C LEU A 192 1.92 0.33 -16.82
N THR A 193 2.13 1.54 -16.31
CA THR A 193 2.20 1.79 -14.86
C THR A 193 0.85 2.25 -14.30
N LEU A 194 0.30 1.51 -13.33
CA LEU A 194 -0.90 1.88 -12.59
C LEU A 194 -0.53 2.45 -11.22
N GLY A 195 -1.32 3.41 -10.75
CA GLY A 195 -1.17 3.92 -9.40
C GLY A 195 -2.38 4.68 -8.87
N SER A 196 -2.20 5.25 -7.69
CA SER A 196 -3.29 5.91 -6.97
C SER A 196 -3.68 7.25 -7.59
N ARG A 197 -4.89 7.74 -7.28
CA ARG A 197 -5.34 9.09 -7.67
C ARG A 197 -4.37 10.18 -7.18
N LYS A 198 -3.72 9.99 -6.03
CA LYS A 198 -2.74 10.95 -5.51
C LYS A 198 -1.57 11.17 -6.46
N ASN A 199 -1.13 10.12 -7.15
CA ASN A 199 0.05 10.18 -8.03
C ASN A 199 -0.32 10.65 -9.44
N LEU A 200 -1.50 10.29 -9.94
CA LEU A 200 -1.94 10.54 -11.32
C LEU A 200 -2.88 11.75 -11.49
N CYS A 201 -3.30 12.42 -10.42
CA CYS A 201 -4.20 13.55 -10.52
C CYS A 201 -3.49 14.81 -11.04
N ILE A 202 -4.01 15.36 -12.16
CA ILE A 202 -3.52 16.60 -12.77
C ILE A 202 -4.38 17.83 -12.41
N ASN A 203 -5.45 17.66 -11.62
CA ASN A 203 -6.32 18.77 -11.24
C ASN A 203 -5.66 19.56 -10.08
N PRO A 204 -5.29 20.84 -10.28
CA PRO A 204 -4.57 21.61 -9.27
C PRO A 204 -5.38 21.84 -7.98
N LYS A 205 -6.72 21.84 -8.05
CA LYS A 205 -7.58 21.98 -6.87
C LYS A 205 -7.56 20.73 -5.97
N VAL A 206 -7.33 19.56 -6.57
CA VAL A 206 -7.30 18.28 -5.87
C VAL A 206 -5.88 17.94 -5.41
N GLN A 207 -4.88 18.22 -6.25
CA GLN A 207 -3.47 17.93 -5.97
C GLN A 207 -2.95 18.63 -4.70
N LYS A 208 -3.44 19.85 -4.42
CA LYS A 208 -3.08 20.64 -3.23
C LYS A 208 -3.44 19.97 -1.90
N LEU A 209 -4.37 19.00 -1.88
CA LEU A 209 -4.83 18.37 -0.64
C LEU A 209 -3.77 17.48 0.04
N GLY A 210 -2.70 17.07 -0.67
CA GLY A 210 -1.53 16.37 -0.14
C GLY A 210 -1.74 14.94 0.39
N SER A 211 -2.95 14.60 0.83
CA SER A 211 -3.31 13.33 1.46
C SER A 211 -4.12 12.44 0.49
N ALA A 212 -3.77 11.15 0.40
CA ALA A 212 -4.40 10.23 -0.56
C ALA A 212 -5.91 10.04 -0.32
N PRO A 213 -6.40 9.90 0.93
CA PRO A 213 -7.83 9.86 1.19
C PRO A 213 -8.58 11.14 0.80
N LEU A 214 -8.00 12.32 1.07
CA LEU A 214 -8.61 13.61 0.71
C LEU A 214 -8.70 13.77 -0.81
N VAL A 215 -7.65 13.37 -1.52
CA VAL A 215 -7.64 13.34 -2.99
C VAL A 215 -8.75 12.42 -3.51
N ASN A 216 -8.91 11.22 -2.94
CA ASN A 216 -9.96 10.28 -3.33
C ASN A 216 -11.35 10.87 -3.11
N GLU A 217 -11.63 11.41 -1.93
CA GLU A 217 -12.92 12.00 -1.58
C GLU A 217 -13.26 13.19 -2.48
N LYS A 218 -12.34 14.15 -2.63
CA LYS A 218 -12.57 15.31 -3.48
C LYS A 218 -12.75 14.92 -4.94
N CYS A 219 -12.01 13.92 -5.43
CA CYS A 219 -12.15 13.42 -6.80
C CYS A 219 -13.54 12.81 -7.04
N LEU A 220 -14.07 12.06 -6.08
CA LEU A 220 -15.41 11.48 -6.14
C LEU A 220 -16.52 12.54 -6.01
N ASP A 221 -16.29 13.58 -5.22
CA ASP A 221 -17.21 14.71 -5.10
C ASP A 221 -17.40 15.45 -6.42
N LEU A 222 -16.32 15.64 -7.19
CA LEU A 222 -16.36 16.28 -8.51
C LEU A 222 -17.07 15.43 -9.59
N GLN A 223 -17.40 14.17 -9.29
CA GLN A 223 -18.06 13.23 -10.20
C GLN A 223 -19.55 13.04 -9.90
N LYS A 224 -20.10 13.75 -8.89
CA LYS A 224 -21.48 13.52 -8.45
C LYS A 224 -22.51 13.87 -9.54
N PRO A 225 -23.57 13.05 -9.70
CA PRO A 225 -24.72 13.42 -10.52
C PRO A 225 -25.39 14.66 -9.91
N GLY A 226 -25.72 15.66 -10.74
CA GLY A 226 -26.28 16.96 -10.28
C GLY A 226 -25.24 18.04 -9.94
N THR A 227 -23.93 17.76 -10.00
CA THR A 227 -22.91 18.81 -9.94
C THR A 227 -22.95 19.64 -11.23
N ALA A 228 -23.08 20.96 -11.09
CA ALA A 228 -23.08 21.90 -12.21
C ALA A 228 -21.78 21.77 -13.04
N ALA A 229 -21.88 22.00 -14.35
CA ALA A 229 -20.80 21.71 -15.30
C ALA A 229 -19.49 22.47 -14.99
N ASP A 230 -19.59 23.66 -14.40
CA ASP A 230 -18.51 24.50 -13.90
C ASP A 230 -17.77 23.90 -12.68
N ARG A 231 -18.44 23.02 -11.93
CA ARG A 231 -17.91 22.36 -10.73
C ARG A 231 -17.46 20.91 -10.97
N LYS A 232 -17.64 20.37 -12.17
CA LYS A 232 -17.12 19.04 -12.53
C LYS A 232 -15.62 19.10 -12.79
N CYS A 233 -14.96 17.94 -12.71
CA CYS A 233 -13.55 17.86 -13.08
C CYS A 233 -13.42 18.01 -14.61
N PRO A 234 -12.67 19.00 -15.12
CA PRO A 234 -12.55 19.23 -16.56
C PRO A 234 -11.77 18.13 -17.29
N TYR A 235 -10.94 17.39 -16.56
CA TYR A 235 -10.07 16.35 -17.12
C TYR A 235 -10.72 14.96 -17.13
N LEU A 236 -11.93 14.79 -16.58
CA LEU A 236 -12.56 13.47 -16.49
C LEU A 236 -12.95 12.97 -17.89
N PRO A 237 -12.59 11.73 -18.28
CA PRO A 237 -13.00 11.18 -19.56
C PRO A 237 -14.52 11.11 -19.69
N THR A 238 -15.05 11.66 -20.77
CA THR A 238 -16.44 11.53 -21.23
C THR A 238 -16.48 10.77 -22.56
N LYS A 239 -17.67 10.34 -23.00
CA LYS A 239 -17.85 9.72 -24.34
C LYS A 239 -17.33 10.63 -25.47
N GLU A 240 -17.39 11.95 -25.30
CA GLU A 240 -16.90 12.93 -26.28
C GLU A 240 -15.37 12.98 -26.36
N THR A 241 -14.66 12.70 -25.26
CA THR A 241 -13.19 12.72 -25.19
C THR A 241 -12.54 11.37 -25.55
N GLU A 242 -13.31 10.42 -26.05
CA GLU A 242 -12.83 9.08 -26.42
C GLU A 242 -11.61 9.09 -27.39
N PRO A 243 -11.54 9.97 -28.41
CA PRO A 243 -10.33 10.08 -29.25
C PRO A 243 -9.08 10.48 -28.45
N ILE A 244 -9.21 11.39 -27.47
CA ILE A 244 -8.10 11.83 -26.64
C ILE A 244 -7.65 10.71 -25.69
N VAL A 245 -8.58 9.88 -25.23
CA VAL A 245 -8.27 8.68 -24.44
C VAL A 245 -7.50 7.66 -25.29
N ASN A 246 -7.86 7.49 -26.56
CA ASN A 246 -7.13 6.63 -27.49
C ASN A 246 -5.73 7.20 -27.80
N ASP A 247 -5.60 8.50 -28.03
CA ASP A 247 -4.29 9.16 -28.18
C ASP A 247 -3.44 8.99 -26.90
N PHE A 248 -4.05 9.05 -25.71
CA PHE A 248 -3.37 8.77 -24.44
C PHE A 248 -2.89 7.32 -24.36
N ARG A 249 -3.74 6.35 -24.72
CA ARG A 249 -3.41 4.92 -24.77
C ARG A 249 -2.21 4.68 -25.67
N ASP A 250 -2.23 5.24 -26.88
CA ASP A 250 -1.17 5.04 -27.86
C ASP A 250 0.15 5.66 -27.41
N HIS A 251 0.12 6.87 -26.84
CA HIS A 251 1.30 7.48 -26.24
C HIS A 251 1.81 6.75 -25.00
N ALA A 252 0.92 6.18 -24.19
CA ALA A 252 1.29 5.43 -23.00
C ALA A 252 2.00 4.12 -23.35
N LEU A 253 1.57 3.43 -24.42
CA LEU A 253 2.09 2.13 -24.83
C LEU A 253 3.24 2.20 -25.85
N ALA A 254 3.48 3.37 -26.45
CA ALA A 254 4.56 3.57 -27.43
C ALA A 254 5.96 3.36 -26.82
N ASP A 255 6.14 3.76 -25.57
CA ASP A 255 7.40 3.66 -24.84
C ASP A 255 7.15 3.16 -23.42
N ILE A 256 8.18 2.60 -22.79
CA ILE A 256 8.13 2.21 -21.38
C ILE A 256 8.15 3.47 -20.50
N ARG A 257 7.06 3.71 -19.76
CA ARG A 257 6.84 4.95 -18.99
C ARG A 257 6.59 4.67 -17.51
N ASP A 258 7.18 5.51 -16.66
CA ASP A 258 6.88 5.53 -15.23
C ASP A 258 5.58 6.32 -14.95
N ILE A 259 5.19 6.42 -13.68
CA ILE A 259 3.93 7.09 -13.33
C ILE A 259 4.00 8.59 -13.59
N GLU A 260 5.18 9.20 -13.41
CA GLU A 260 5.39 10.63 -13.59
C GLU A 260 5.23 11.01 -15.06
N ASP A 261 5.75 10.18 -15.96
CA ASP A 261 5.62 10.34 -17.41
C ASP A 261 4.15 10.23 -17.86
N LEU A 262 3.36 9.30 -17.30
CA LEU A 262 1.92 9.23 -17.56
C LEU A 262 1.18 10.49 -17.09
N GLY A 263 1.58 11.05 -15.95
CA GLY A 263 1.08 12.34 -15.47
C GLY A 263 1.36 13.49 -16.44
N LYS A 264 2.57 13.54 -17.01
CA LYS A 264 2.96 14.54 -18.02
C LYS A 264 2.14 14.38 -19.30
N ILE A 265 1.89 13.16 -19.78
CA ILE A 265 1.07 12.91 -20.97
C ILE A 265 -0.34 13.43 -20.76
N GLY A 266 -1.01 13.05 -19.67
CA GLY A 266 -2.38 13.52 -19.44
C GLY A 266 -2.47 15.04 -19.28
N LYS A 267 -1.44 15.68 -18.73
CA LYS A 267 -1.35 17.15 -18.69
C LYS A 267 -1.22 17.77 -20.09
N LYS A 268 -0.46 17.14 -21.00
CA LYS A 268 -0.32 17.59 -22.40
C LYS A 268 -1.60 17.41 -23.21
N LEU A 269 -2.26 16.26 -23.05
CA LEU A 269 -3.49 15.91 -23.77
C LEU A 269 -4.76 16.50 -23.12
N GLY A 270 -4.68 17.02 -21.90
CA GLY A 270 -5.83 17.56 -21.18
C GLY A 270 -6.81 16.48 -20.70
N VAL A 271 -6.34 15.25 -20.47
CA VAL A 271 -7.18 14.12 -20.01
C VAL A 271 -6.64 13.55 -18.69
N CYS A 272 -7.52 13.07 -17.82
CA CYS A 272 -7.15 12.50 -16.53
C CYS A 272 -6.41 11.17 -16.72
N PRO A 273 -5.11 11.10 -16.37
CA PRO A 273 -4.33 9.87 -16.54
C PRO A 273 -4.95 8.68 -15.79
N TYR A 274 -5.43 8.90 -14.56
CA TYR A 274 -5.99 7.82 -13.71
C TYR A 274 -7.14 7.05 -14.36
N TYR A 275 -8.04 7.74 -15.06
CA TYR A 275 -9.16 7.09 -15.75
C TYR A 275 -8.78 6.67 -17.18
N ALA A 276 -7.96 7.46 -17.88
CA ALA A 276 -7.52 7.15 -19.24
C ALA A 276 -6.64 5.89 -19.30
N SER A 277 -5.82 5.61 -18.28
CA SER A 277 -5.00 4.40 -18.20
C SER A 277 -5.78 3.09 -18.29
N ARG A 278 -7.09 3.08 -17.99
CA ARG A 278 -7.93 1.87 -18.06
C ARG A 278 -8.05 1.33 -19.48
N ALA A 279 -8.14 2.22 -20.48
CA ALA A 279 -8.17 1.83 -21.88
C ALA A 279 -6.85 1.19 -22.35
N ALA A 280 -5.74 1.41 -21.64
CA ALA A 280 -4.44 0.82 -21.94
C ALA A 280 -4.19 -0.52 -21.23
N VAL A 281 -5.05 -0.94 -20.29
CA VAL A 281 -4.84 -2.19 -19.52
C VAL A 281 -4.96 -3.42 -20.42
N LYS A 282 -6.04 -3.54 -21.20
CA LYS A 282 -6.27 -4.68 -22.11
C LYS A 282 -5.18 -4.88 -23.17
N PRO A 283 -4.70 -3.84 -23.89
CA PRO A 283 -3.64 -4.00 -24.89
C PRO A 283 -2.22 -4.10 -24.32
N SER A 284 -2.02 -3.92 -23.01
CA SER A 284 -0.70 -4.03 -22.39
C SER A 284 -0.24 -5.49 -22.23
N GLU A 285 1.07 -5.70 -22.25
CA GLU A 285 1.71 -7.00 -21.99
C GLU A 285 2.22 -7.08 -20.54
N ILE A 286 2.72 -5.96 -20.02
CA ILE A 286 3.25 -5.84 -18.66
C ILE A 286 2.54 -4.69 -17.95
N VAL A 287 1.88 -5.00 -16.83
CA VAL A 287 1.22 -4.01 -15.98
C VAL A 287 1.94 -3.96 -14.63
N THR A 288 2.52 -2.81 -14.31
CA THR A 288 3.16 -2.58 -13.00
C THR A 288 2.20 -1.87 -12.05
N LEU A 289 2.02 -2.40 -10.83
CA LEU A 289 1.08 -1.83 -9.85
C LEU A 289 1.55 -2.04 -8.39
N PRO A 290 1.22 -1.13 -7.46
CA PRO A 290 1.59 -1.27 -6.05
C PRO A 290 0.74 -2.30 -5.30
N TYR A 291 1.27 -2.85 -4.20
CA TYR A 291 0.59 -3.85 -3.35
C TYR A 291 -0.90 -3.58 -3.08
N PRO A 292 -1.35 -2.38 -2.68
CA PRO A 292 -2.76 -2.15 -2.39
C PRO A 292 -3.68 -2.34 -3.60
N LEU A 293 -3.21 -2.04 -4.82
CA LEU A 293 -4.01 -2.21 -6.04
C LEU A 293 -4.15 -3.68 -6.44
N LEU A 294 -3.19 -4.55 -6.06
CA LEU A 294 -3.29 -6.00 -6.28
C LEU A 294 -4.14 -6.67 -5.20
N LEU A 295 -3.82 -6.39 -3.94
CA LEU A 295 -4.33 -7.14 -2.79
C LEU A 295 -5.78 -6.77 -2.45
N GLN A 296 -6.19 -5.52 -2.68
CA GLN A 296 -7.58 -5.10 -2.45
C GLN A 296 -8.47 -5.48 -3.65
N LYS A 297 -9.42 -6.39 -3.43
CA LYS A 297 -10.39 -6.81 -4.43
C LYS A 297 -11.16 -5.64 -5.06
N THR A 298 -11.64 -4.71 -4.24
CA THR A 298 -12.36 -3.51 -4.70
C THR A 298 -11.51 -2.62 -5.60
N ALA A 299 -10.19 -2.57 -5.40
CA ALA A 299 -9.28 -1.81 -6.24
C ALA A 299 -9.05 -2.49 -7.59
N ARG A 300 -8.91 -3.83 -7.60
CA ARG A 300 -8.83 -4.63 -8.85
C ARG A 300 -10.08 -4.47 -9.70
N GLU A 301 -11.26 -4.63 -9.08
CA GLU A 301 -12.56 -4.46 -9.75
C GLU A 301 -12.72 -3.04 -10.30
N ALA A 302 -12.29 -2.01 -9.57
CA ALA A 302 -12.37 -0.62 -10.03
C ALA A 302 -11.43 -0.30 -11.21
N LEU A 303 -10.39 -1.10 -11.42
CA LEU A 303 -9.42 -0.97 -12.52
C LEU A 303 -9.67 -1.96 -13.66
N ASP A 304 -10.73 -2.78 -13.56
CA ASP A 304 -11.06 -3.85 -14.51
C ASP A 304 -9.90 -4.85 -14.69
N ILE A 305 -9.18 -5.14 -13.60
CA ILE A 305 -8.07 -6.09 -13.60
C ILE A 305 -8.62 -7.50 -13.36
N ASN A 306 -8.67 -8.29 -14.41
CA ASN A 306 -8.86 -9.74 -14.33
C ASN A 306 -7.49 -10.42 -14.20
N MET A 307 -7.37 -11.43 -13.31
CA MET A 307 -6.13 -12.21 -13.16
C MET A 307 -6.22 -13.58 -13.85
N LYS A 308 -7.41 -13.96 -14.30
CA LYS A 308 -7.68 -15.28 -14.87
C LYS A 308 -6.81 -15.55 -16.09
N GLY A 309 -5.92 -16.53 -15.99
CA GLY A 309 -5.03 -16.92 -17.09
C GLY A 309 -3.77 -16.07 -17.25
N HIS A 310 -3.53 -15.10 -16.37
CA HIS A 310 -2.35 -14.22 -16.39
C HIS A 310 -1.29 -14.59 -15.35
N VAL A 311 -0.07 -14.05 -15.49
CA VAL A 311 1.03 -14.28 -14.54
C VAL A 311 1.14 -13.10 -13.58
N VAL A 312 1.26 -13.39 -12.28
CA VAL A 312 1.44 -12.37 -11.23
C VAL A 312 2.81 -12.54 -10.60
N ILE A 313 3.61 -11.48 -10.60
CA ILE A 313 4.93 -11.41 -9.97
C ILE A 313 4.85 -10.43 -8.81
N ILE A 314 5.14 -10.89 -7.60
CA ILE A 314 5.21 -10.06 -6.40
C ILE A 314 6.68 -9.97 -5.98
N ASP A 315 7.27 -8.81 -6.18
CA ASP A 315 8.63 -8.48 -5.77
C ASP A 315 8.66 -7.96 -4.33
N GLU A 316 9.76 -8.17 -3.62
CA GLU A 316 9.92 -7.85 -2.19
C GLU A 316 8.86 -8.54 -1.29
N ALA A 317 8.55 -9.80 -1.63
CA ALA A 317 7.49 -10.59 -1.02
C ALA A 317 7.70 -10.90 0.47
N HIS A 318 8.86 -10.59 1.06
CA HIS A 318 9.06 -10.67 2.52
C HIS A 318 8.17 -9.76 3.34
N ASN A 319 7.63 -8.71 2.74
CA ASN A 319 6.63 -7.85 3.38
C ASN A 319 5.19 -8.25 3.03
N LEU A 320 4.96 -9.30 2.22
CA LEU A 320 3.62 -9.60 1.68
C LEU A 320 2.62 -9.91 2.79
N MET A 321 2.97 -10.79 3.73
CA MET A 321 2.07 -11.16 4.85
C MET A 321 1.76 -9.94 5.71
N ASP A 322 2.78 -9.15 6.07
CA ASP A 322 2.61 -7.95 6.89
C ASP A 322 1.82 -6.87 6.14
N ALA A 323 1.96 -6.76 4.82
CA ALA A 323 1.18 -5.85 3.98
C ALA A 323 -0.30 -6.27 3.90
N ILE A 324 -0.60 -7.56 3.74
CA ILE A 324 -1.98 -8.07 3.77
C ILE A 324 -2.60 -7.78 5.15
N THR A 325 -1.91 -8.15 6.23
CA THR A 325 -2.37 -7.86 7.59
C THR A 325 -2.58 -6.36 7.80
N GLY A 326 -1.67 -5.51 7.34
CA GLY A 326 -1.79 -4.06 7.47
C GLY A 326 -2.94 -3.44 6.67
N ILE A 327 -3.23 -3.95 5.46
CA ILE A 327 -4.33 -3.47 4.62
C ILE A 327 -5.70 -3.75 5.25
N TYR A 328 -5.85 -4.91 5.90
CA TYR A 328 -7.12 -5.37 6.49
C TYR A 328 -7.21 -5.13 8.01
N SER A 329 -6.20 -4.50 8.61
CA SER A 329 -6.24 -4.05 10.00
C SER A 329 -6.73 -2.60 10.09
N VAL A 330 -7.58 -2.31 11.08
CA VAL A 330 -8.18 -0.97 11.28
C VAL A 330 -8.07 -0.60 12.75
N SER A 331 -7.76 0.65 13.06
CA SER A 331 -7.67 1.15 14.44
C SER A 331 -8.46 2.44 14.61
N VAL A 332 -9.28 2.57 15.65
CA VAL A 332 -10.06 3.78 15.93
C VAL A 332 -9.80 4.24 17.36
N SER A 333 -9.52 5.54 17.55
CA SER A 333 -9.29 6.12 18.88
C SER A 333 -10.59 6.59 19.55
N LEU A 334 -10.58 6.70 20.88
CA LEU A 334 -11.72 7.21 21.66
C LEU A 334 -12.08 8.66 21.24
N SER A 335 -11.07 9.48 20.96
CA SER A 335 -11.25 10.86 20.48
C SER A 335 -12.01 10.90 19.14
N GLN A 336 -11.70 9.98 18.22
CA GLN A 336 -12.41 9.82 16.95
C GLN A 336 -13.87 9.39 17.18
N LEU A 337 -14.11 8.41 18.05
CA LEU A 337 -15.48 7.96 18.36
C LEU A 337 -16.33 9.08 18.98
N LEU A 338 -15.78 9.81 19.96
CA LEU A 338 -16.46 10.94 20.61
C LEU A 338 -16.78 12.06 19.60
N ARG A 339 -15.82 12.39 18.73
CA ARG A 339 -16.02 13.37 17.65
C ARG A 339 -17.13 12.92 16.71
N SER A 340 -17.10 11.68 16.24
CA SER A 340 -18.12 11.14 15.34
C SER A 340 -19.50 11.09 15.98
N ARG A 341 -19.61 10.73 17.27
CA ARG A 341 -20.87 10.77 18.01
C ARG A 341 -21.44 12.19 18.04
N GLY A 342 -20.59 13.18 18.32
CA GLY A 342 -20.97 14.60 18.26
C GLY A 342 -21.47 15.00 16.87
N GLN A 343 -20.70 14.70 15.81
CA GLN A 343 -21.07 15.00 14.43
C GLN A 343 -22.42 14.37 14.02
N LEU A 344 -22.62 13.09 14.35
CA LEU A 344 -23.89 12.38 14.09
C LEU A 344 -25.07 12.99 14.86
N THR A 345 -24.84 13.44 16.09
CA THR A 345 -25.88 14.03 16.95
C THR A 345 -26.31 15.38 16.41
N THR A 346 -25.36 16.25 16.04
CA THR A 346 -25.63 17.56 15.42
C THR A 346 -26.42 17.40 14.12
N TYR A 347 -26.02 16.44 13.27
CA TYR A 347 -26.72 16.14 12.03
C TYR A 347 -28.15 15.64 12.29
N LEU A 348 -28.31 14.70 13.23
CA LEU A 348 -29.63 14.17 13.60
C LEU A 348 -30.54 15.24 14.17
N GLN A 349 -30.04 16.15 15.02
CA GLN A 349 -30.84 17.23 15.60
C GLN A 349 -31.35 18.20 14.52
N ARG A 350 -30.51 18.56 13.54
CA ARG A 350 -30.91 19.46 12.45
C ARG A 350 -31.92 18.82 11.50
N PHE A 351 -31.62 17.62 11.01
CA PHE A 351 -32.41 16.97 9.96
C PHE A 351 -33.51 16.06 10.51
N ARG A 352 -33.71 16.01 11.84
CA ARG A 352 -34.66 15.11 12.51
C ARG A 352 -36.01 15.12 11.83
N ASN A 353 -36.59 16.29 11.55
CA ASN A 353 -37.95 16.41 11.02
C ASN A 353 -38.04 16.22 9.51
N ARG A 354 -36.92 16.36 8.79
CA ARG A 354 -36.83 16.27 7.31
C ARG A 354 -36.52 14.86 6.80
N LEU A 355 -35.92 14.01 7.64
CA LEU A 355 -35.56 12.64 7.26
C LEU A 355 -36.77 11.70 7.31
N LYS A 356 -36.87 10.74 6.38
CA LYS A 356 -37.85 9.63 6.48
C LYS A 356 -37.58 8.73 7.69
N GLY A 357 -38.63 8.03 8.16
CA GLY A 357 -38.56 7.14 9.32
C GLY A 357 -37.45 6.09 9.24
N LYS A 358 -37.24 5.45 8.08
CA LYS A 358 -36.18 4.44 7.88
C LYS A 358 -34.77 5.03 8.05
N ASN A 359 -34.48 6.18 7.43
CA ASN A 359 -33.19 6.87 7.58
C ASN A 359 -32.91 7.23 9.05
N ARG A 360 -33.94 7.68 9.79
CA ARG A 360 -33.82 7.97 11.22
C ARG A 360 -33.47 6.71 12.03
N VAL A 361 -34.05 5.56 11.69
CA VAL A 361 -33.76 4.27 12.37
C VAL A 361 -32.29 3.86 12.17
N TYR A 362 -31.78 3.86 10.93
CA TYR A 362 -30.39 3.49 10.65
C TYR A 362 -29.39 4.48 11.26
N LEU A 363 -29.69 5.78 11.25
CA LEU A 363 -28.89 6.79 11.95
C LEU A 363 -28.84 6.54 13.46
N ALA A 364 -30.00 6.27 14.08
CA ALA A 364 -30.08 5.94 15.49
C ALA A 364 -29.35 4.62 15.83
N GLN A 365 -29.40 3.62 14.94
CA GLN A 365 -28.60 2.39 15.06
C GLN A 365 -27.09 2.69 15.00
N THR A 366 -26.66 3.54 14.07
CA THR A 366 -25.26 3.98 13.95
C THR A 366 -24.78 4.65 15.23
N VAL A 367 -25.56 5.60 15.77
CA VAL A 367 -25.22 6.28 17.04
C VAL A 367 -25.16 5.29 18.20
N ARG A 368 -26.13 4.36 18.30
CA ARG A 368 -26.12 3.33 19.35
C ARG A 368 -24.89 2.43 19.30
N LEU A 369 -24.45 2.04 18.11
CA LEU A 369 -23.23 1.25 17.91
C LEU A 369 -21.99 2.05 18.34
N VAL A 370 -21.86 3.32 17.90
CA VAL A 370 -20.77 4.20 18.35
C VAL A 370 -20.77 4.39 19.86
N ASP A 371 -21.93 4.62 20.48
CA ASP A 371 -22.07 4.74 21.94
C ASP A 371 -21.69 3.45 22.68
N SER A 372 -21.86 2.27 22.06
CA SER A 372 -21.40 0.99 22.61
C SER A 372 -19.89 0.93 22.69
N LEU A 373 -19.21 1.29 21.59
CA LEU A 373 -17.75 1.33 21.52
C LEU A 373 -17.16 2.36 22.49
N ILE A 374 -17.79 3.54 22.61
CA ILE A 374 -17.39 4.58 23.57
C ILE A 374 -17.52 4.06 25.00
N ARG A 375 -18.67 3.47 25.36
CA ARG A 375 -18.89 2.91 26.71
C ARG A 375 -17.86 1.84 27.06
N TYR A 376 -17.53 0.97 26.11
CA TYR A 376 -16.49 -0.04 26.31
C TYR A 376 -15.12 0.58 26.55
N LEU A 377 -14.69 1.53 25.72
CA LEU A 377 -13.39 2.18 25.93
C LEU A 377 -13.33 2.97 27.24
N GLN A 378 -14.42 3.65 27.62
CA GLN A 378 -14.48 4.40 28.88
C GLN A 378 -14.44 3.47 30.11
N SER A 379 -15.02 2.27 30.04
CA SER A 379 -14.95 1.32 31.16
C SER A 379 -13.54 0.74 31.33
N ILE A 380 -12.79 0.56 30.23
CA ILE A 380 -11.39 0.12 30.28
C ILE A 380 -10.49 1.23 30.86
N ASP A 381 -10.73 2.49 30.46
CA ASP A 381 -9.99 3.65 30.97
C ASP A 381 -10.14 3.80 32.50
N SER A 382 -11.33 3.52 33.06
CA SER A 382 -11.57 3.60 34.50
C SER A 382 -11.12 2.37 35.29
N ASN A 383 -11.14 1.17 34.70
CA ASN A 383 -11.03 -0.09 35.45
C ASN A 383 -9.67 -0.80 35.32
N THR A 384 -8.86 -0.51 34.31
CA THR A 384 -7.65 -1.29 34.02
C THR A 384 -6.36 -0.48 34.14
N GLY A 385 -5.46 -0.95 35.00
CA GLY A 385 -4.06 -0.51 35.03
C GLY A 385 -3.21 -1.10 33.90
N GLU A 386 -3.76 -2.04 33.12
CA GLU A 386 -3.09 -2.63 31.95
C GLU A 386 -3.11 -1.66 30.75
N GLU A 387 -2.01 -1.63 30.00
CA GLU A 387 -1.83 -0.74 28.84
C GLU A 387 -2.47 -1.30 27.56
N GLU A 388 -2.64 -2.62 27.45
CA GLU A 388 -3.17 -3.30 26.27
C GLU A 388 -3.90 -4.59 26.63
N GLY A 389 -4.86 -5.03 25.80
CA GLY A 389 -5.61 -6.26 26.03
C GLY A 389 -6.44 -6.74 24.84
N ILE A 390 -6.96 -7.97 24.95
CA ILE A 390 -7.80 -8.62 23.92
C ILE A 390 -9.26 -8.29 24.18
N VAL A 391 -9.99 -7.95 23.12
CA VAL A 391 -11.40 -7.58 23.15
C VAL A 391 -12.26 -8.66 22.51
N GLN A 392 -13.36 -9.05 23.15
CA GLN A 392 -14.36 -9.91 22.53
C GLN A 392 -15.45 -9.08 21.84
N ILE A 393 -15.95 -9.58 20.71
CA ILE A 393 -17.01 -8.91 19.94
C ILE A 393 -18.28 -8.75 20.79
N GLY A 394 -18.58 -9.73 21.65
CA GLY A 394 -19.72 -9.67 22.57
C GLY A 394 -19.69 -8.44 23.48
N ASP A 395 -18.50 -8.04 23.94
CA ASP A 395 -18.34 -6.87 24.82
C ASP A 395 -18.52 -5.56 24.06
N LEU A 396 -18.08 -5.51 22.80
CA LEU A 396 -18.27 -4.34 21.93
C LEU A 396 -19.74 -4.13 21.54
N MET A 397 -20.48 -5.24 21.40
CA MET A 397 -21.89 -5.24 21.01
C MET A 397 -22.84 -5.23 22.23
N ALA A 398 -22.32 -4.99 23.43
CA ALA A 398 -23.11 -5.05 24.67
C ALA A 398 -23.98 -3.80 24.93
N GLY A 399 -25.25 -4.06 25.26
CA GLY A 399 -26.18 -3.08 25.79
C GLY A 399 -27.00 -2.31 24.75
N LYS A 400 -28.11 -1.71 25.19
CA LYS A 400 -29.07 -0.92 24.38
C LYS A 400 -29.55 -1.59 23.07
N GLY A 401 -29.57 -2.93 23.04
CA GLY A 401 -30.03 -3.72 21.89
C GLY A 401 -29.13 -3.59 20.65
N VAL A 402 -27.83 -3.36 20.84
CA VAL A 402 -26.84 -3.26 19.74
C VAL A 402 -26.56 -4.62 19.11
N ASP A 403 -26.62 -5.68 19.90
CA ASP A 403 -26.61 -7.09 19.50
C ASP A 403 -27.71 -7.45 18.50
N GLN A 404 -28.85 -6.76 18.56
CA GLN A 404 -30.00 -6.96 17.66
C GLN A 404 -29.87 -6.18 16.34
N ILE A 405 -28.81 -5.38 16.16
CA ILE A 405 -28.60 -4.61 14.93
C ILE A 405 -28.04 -5.53 13.86
N ASN A 406 -28.74 -5.62 12.72
CA ASN A 406 -28.20 -6.26 11.54
C ASN A 406 -27.09 -5.37 10.92
N LEU A 407 -25.84 -5.65 11.29
CA LEU A 407 -24.65 -4.92 10.83
C LEU A 407 -24.50 -4.91 9.31
N TYR A 408 -24.87 -5.99 8.62
CA TYR A 408 -24.80 -6.06 7.16
C TYR A 408 -25.74 -5.05 6.50
N LYS A 409 -27.01 -4.99 6.93
CA LYS A 409 -27.98 -4.00 6.44
C LYS A 409 -27.55 -2.57 6.78
N LEU A 410 -27.01 -2.36 7.98
CA LEU A 410 -26.52 -1.05 8.41
C LEU A 410 -25.34 -0.57 7.54
N LEU A 411 -24.35 -1.42 7.29
CA LEU A 411 -23.18 -1.09 6.46
C LEU A 411 -23.58 -0.80 5.01
N ARG A 412 -24.47 -1.61 4.44
CA ARG A 412 -25.05 -1.35 3.12
C ARG A 412 -25.73 0.02 3.06
N TYR A 413 -26.53 0.36 4.08
CA TYR A 413 -27.13 1.69 4.19
C TYR A 413 -26.07 2.81 4.25
N LEU A 414 -25.01 2.64 5.06
CA LEU A 414 -23.95 3.66 5.20
C LEU A 414 -23.26 3.95 3.86
N ASP A 415 -23.04 2.92 3.03
CA ASP A 415 -22.45 3.06 1.70
C ASP A 415 -23.40 3.70 0.68
N GLU A 416 -24.63 3.20 0.58
CA GLU A 416 -25.60 3.68 -0.40
C GLU A 416 -26.03 5.12 -0.10
N SER A 417 -26.28 5.42 1.18
CA SER A 417 -26.67 6.77 1.63
C SER A 417 -25.50 7.77 1.64
N ARG A 418 -24.26 7.27 1.59
CA ARG A 418 -23.02 8.05 1.70
C ARG A 418 -23.01 8.94 2.95
N LEU A 419 -23.53 8.40 4.06
CA LEU A 419 -23.78 9.15 5.28
C LEU A 419 -22.54 9.91 5.78
N ALA A 420 -21.38 9.23 5.81
CA ALA A 420 -20.12 9.79 6.28
C ALA A 420 -19.81 11.15 5.65
N ARG A 421 -20.06 11.28 4.34
CA ARG A 421 -19.82 12.51 3.59
C ARG A 421 -20.84 13.60 3.88
N LYS A 422 -22.13 13.25 4.00
CA LYS A 422 -23.21 14.22 4.24
C LYS A 422 -23.09 14.83 5.65
N VAL A 423 -22.75 14.01 6.64
CA VAL A 423 -22.53 14.45 8.03
C VAL A 423 -21.31 15.35 8.12
N ASP A 424 -20.17 14.92 7.58
CA ASP A 424 -18.93 15.70 7.64
C ASP A 424 -19.05 17.03 6.86
N GLY A 425 -19.65 16.98 5.67
CA GLY A 425 -19.92 18.17 4.87
C GLY A 425 -20.82 19.19 5.56
N TYR A 426 -21.83 18.74 6.30
CA TYR A 426 -22.69 19.63 7.09
C TYR A 426 -21.95 20.25 8.27
N VAL A 427 -21.12 19.47 8.97
CA VAL A 427 -20.32 19.96 10.11
C VAL A 427 -19.32 21.03 9.67
N LEU A 428 -18.60 20.79 8.57
CA LEU A 428 -17.70 21.79 7.98
C LEU A 428 -18.46 23.05 7.57
N HIS A 429 -19.65 22.91 7.00
CA HIS A 429 -20.49 24.06 6.64
C HIS A 429 -20.93 24.86 7.88
N THR A 430 -21.29 24.20 8.98
CA THR A 430 -21.62 24.90 10.23
C THR A 430 -20.40 25.60 10.84
N GLU A 431 -19.22 24.96 10.83
CA GLU A 431 -17.98 25.56 11.31
C GLU A 431 -17.56 26.78 10.45
N GLU A 432 -17.72 26.70 9.14
CA GLU A 432 -17.49 27.84 8.22
C GLU A 432 -18.45 28.99 8.52
N GLN A 433 -19.75 28.70 8.73
CA GLN A 433 -20.72 29.73 9.09
C GLN A 433 -20.46 30.35 10.47
N GLU A 434 -19.97 29.58 11.44
CA GLU A 434 -19.57 30.11 12.75
C GLU A 434 -18.34 31.00 12.65
N LYS A 435 -17.34 30.62 11.85
CA LYS A 435 -16.17 31.47 11.56
C LYS A 435 -16.57 32.78 10.90
N ILE A 436 -17.45 32.73 9.90
CA ILE A 436 -17.99 33.93 9.21
C ILE A 436 -18.72 34.85 10.20
N LYS A 437 -19.40 34.30 11.20
CA LYS A 437 -20.07 35.09 12.25
C LYS A 437 -19.12 35.68 13.29
N GLN A 438 -17.92 35.11 13.46
CA GLN A 438 -16.96 35.50 14.51
C GLN A 438 -15.77 36.34 14.02
N SER A 439 -15.55 36.50 12.69
CA SER A 439 -14.39 37.22 12.15
C SER A 439 -14.76 38.53 11.42
N THR A 440 -14.65 39.67 12.12
CA THR A 440 -14.38 41.01 11.56
C THR A 440 -12.88 41.29 11.37
N SER A 441 -12.01 40.29 11.50
CA SER A 441 -10.57 40.44 11.23
C SER A 441 -10.02 39.25 10.45
N ALA A 442 -9.39 39.58 9.33
CA ALA A 442 -8.82 38.64 8.37
C ALA A 442 -7.59 37.93 8.95
N MET A 443 -7.67 36.61 9.07
CA MET A 443 -6.54 35.70 8.88
C MET A 443 -7.07 34.40 8.24
N SER A 444 -6.71 34.18 6.99
CA SER A 444 -7.02 32.99 6.21
C SER A 444 -6.23 31.78 6.73
N GLY A 445 -6.76 31.11 7.75
CA GLY A 445 -6.37 29.73 8.06
C GLY A 445 -7.19 28.77 7.21
N GLU A 446 -6.54 28.06 6.27
CA GLU A 446 -7.17 27.01 5.48
C GLU A 446 -7.88 25.99 6.39
N PRO A 447 -9.09 25.50 6.05
CA PRO A 447 -9.73 24.43 6.80
C PRO A 447 -8.87 23.17 6.67
N ARG A 448 -8.32 22.70 7.79
CA ARG A 448 -7.71 21.37 7.91
C ARG A 448 -8.80 20.31 7.70
N SER A 449 -9.10 20.00 6.45
CA SER A 449 -9.92 18.84 6.07
C SER A 449 -9.11 17.59 6.44
N THR A 450 -9.35 17.10 7.65
CA THR A 450 -8.93 15.77 8.10
C THR A 450 -9.90 14.76 7.48
N MET A 451 -9.51 13.49 7.31
CA MET A 451 -10.45 12.47 6.80
C MET A 451 -11.76 12.52 7.59
N PRO A 452 -12.93 12.37 6.93
CA PRO A 452 -14.19 12.25 7.63
C PRO A 452 -14.11 11.13 8.66
N VAL A 453 -14.22 11.48 9.93
CA VAL A 453 -14.03 10.55 11.06
C VAL A 453 -14.97 9.36 10.95
N LEU A 454 -16.19 9.60 10.44
CA LEU A 454 -17.21 8.59 10.24
C LEU A 454 -16.84 7.55 9.15
N MET A 455 -16.03 7.91 8.14
CA MET A 455 -15.57 6.96 7.12
C MET A 455 -14.55 5.96 7.72
N HIS A 456 -13.71 6.43 8.64
CA HIS A 456 -12.79 5.58 9.36
C HIS A 456 -13.53 4.61 10.30
N ILE A 457 -14.54 5.12 11.01
CA ILE A 457 -15.41 4.29 11.87
C ILE A 457 -16.22 3.29 11.04
N GLN A 458 -16.70 3.67 9.86
CA GLN A 458 -17.37 2.74 8.95
C GLN A 458 -16.43 1.61 8.52
N SER A 459 -15.15 1.89 8.26
CA SER A 459 -14.14 0.88 7.97
C SER A 459 -13.93 -0.07 9.16
N PHE A 460 -14.04 0.43 10.38
CA PHE A 460 -14.00 -0.40 11.60
C PHE A 460 -15.28 -1.25 11.76
N PHE A 461 -16.45 -0.75 11.38
CA PHE A 461 -17.67 -1.56 11.36
C PHE A 461 -17.59 -2.71 10.38
N TYR A 462 -16.92 -2.52 9.23
CA TYR A 462 -16.62 -3.63 8.32
C TYR A 462 -15.76 -4.70 8.99
N ALA A 463 -14.79 -4.32 9.82
CA ALA A 463 -14.00 -5.28 10.57
C ALA A 463 -14.83 -6.10 11.58
N LEU A 464 -15.95 -5.57 12.11
CA LEU A 464 -16.87 -6.32 12.98
C LEU A 464 -17.59 -7.47 12.26
N LEU A 465 -17.64 -7.46 10.92
CA LEU A 465 -18.21 -8.57 10.13
C LEU A 465 -17.21 -9.71 9.91
N ASN A 466 -15.91 -9.49 10.16
CA ASN A 466 -14.91 -10.50 9.89
C ASN A 466 -15.02 -11.66 10.89
N PRO A 467 -14.90 -12.93 10.45
CA PRO A 467 -14.90 -14.07 11.34
C PRO A 467 -13.83 -13.97 12.43
N SER A 468 -14.18 -14.38 13.65
CA SER A 468 -13.25 -14.42 14.80
C SER A 468 -12.11 -15.43 14.64
N VAL A 469 -12.21 -16.32 13.65
CA VAL A 469 -11.16 -17.25 13.24
C VAL A 469 -10.05 -16.52 12.48
N GLU A 470 -10.40 -15.48 11.71
CA GLU A 470 -9.49 -14.77 10.80
C GLU A 470 -8.77 -13.59 11.47
N GLY A 471 -9.40 -12.95 12.46
CA GLY A 471 -8.82 -11.80 13.15
C GLY A 471 -9.33 -11.60 14.57
N ARG A 472 -8.72 -10.67 15.30
CA ARG A 472 -9.03 -10.36 16.71
C ARG A 472 -9.06 -8.85 16.95
N PHE A 473 -9.82 -8.47 17.97
CA PHE A 473 -9.90 -7.09 18.45
C PHE A 473 -9.01 -6.91 19.68
N PHE A 474 -8.45 -5.71 19.81
CA PHE A 474 -7.54 -5.31 20.88
C PHE A 474 -7.90 -3.90 21.33
N TYR A 475 -7.56 -3.57 22.57
CA TYR A 475 -7.44 -2.19 23.00
C TYR A 475 -5.97 -1.89 23.34
N ALA A 476 -5.55 -0.65 23.12
CA ALA A 476 -4.23 -0.18 23.54
C ALA A 476 -4.33 1.29 23.98
N LYS A 477 -3.61 1.65 25.04
CA LYS A 477 -3.39 3.03 25.46
C LYS A 477 -2.26 3.60 24.60
N ASN A 478 -2.56 4.64 23.82
CA ASN A 478 -1.53 5.31 23.02
C ASN A 478 -0.92 6.46 23.83
N ASP A 479 0.40 6.39 24.05
CA ASP A 479 1.17 7.45 24.71
C ASP A 479 1.13 8.80 23.96
N GLU A 480 0.99 8.76 22.63
CA GLU A 480 1.12 9.94 21.76
C GLU A 480 -0.16 10.80 21.68
N GLU A 481 -1.36 10.22 21.88
CA GLU A 481 -2.66 10.95 21.81
C GLU A 481 -3.36 11.09 23.16
N LEU A 482 -2.76 10.61 24.28
CA LEU A 482 -3.42 10.56 25.60
C LEU A 482 -4.83 9.94 25.49
N GLY A 483 -4.93 8.76 24.88
CA GLY A 483 -6.23 8.13 24.65
C GLY A 483 -6.17 6.64 24.33
N LEU A 484 -7.23 5.92 24.69
CA LEU A 484 -7.42 4.53 24.31
C LEU A 484 -7.80 4.40 22.84
N CYS A 485 -7.30 3.35 22.19
CA CYS A 485 -7.69 2.96 20.85
C CYS A 485 -8.21 1.52 20.83
N LEU A 486 -9.19 1.26 19.96
CA LEU A 486 -9.60 -0.08 19.56
C LEU A 486 -8.91 -0.43 18.24
N LYS A 487 -8.33 -1.62 18.16
CA LYS A 487 -7.64 -2.11 16.97
C LYS A 487 -8.17 -3.48 16.59
N TYR A 488 -8.52 -3.65 15.32
CA TYR A 488 -8.72 -4.95 14.71
C TYR A 488 -7.43 -5.36 13.99
N MET A 489 -6.97 -6.59 14.25
CA MET A 489 -5.83 -7.19 13.55
C MET A 489 -6.25 -8.49 12.88
N LEU A 490 -5.94 -8.58 11.59
CA LEU A 490 -6.03 -9.82 10.83
C LEU A 490 -4.90 -10.77 11.24
N LEU A 491 -5.25 -11.99 11.65
CA LEU A 491 -4.32 -13.05 12.04
C LEU A 491 -4.00 -14.00 10.89
N ASP A 492 -4.95 -14.26 9.99
CA ASP A 492 -4.75 -15.13 8.82
C ASP A 492 -4.85 -14.37 7.48
N PRO A 493 -3.73 -14.15 6.77
CA PRO A 493 -3.75 -13.51 5.45
C PRO A 493 -4.20 -14.46 4.32
N THR A 494 -4.36 -15.76 4.59
CA THR A 494 -4.62 -16.80 3.56
C THR A 494 -5.83 -16.48 2.69
N HIS A 495 -6.98 -16.14 3.31
CA HIS A 495 -8.23 -15.96 2.59
C HIS A 495 -8.17 -14.80 1.59
N HIS A 496 -7.58 -13.67 2.00
CA HIS A 496 -7.46 -12.49 1.14
C HIS A 496 -6.49 -12.70 -0.03
N PHE A 497 -5.50 -13.58 0.11
CA PHE A 497 -4.55 -13.90 -0.94
C PHE A 497 -5.01 -15.04 -1.86
N ARG A 498 -5.92 -15.90 -1.39
CA ARG A 498 -6.40 -17.08 -2.11
C ARG A 498 -6.96 -16.75 -3.49
N ASP A 499 -7.82 -15.72 -3.59
CA ASP A 499 -8.42 -15.27 -4.86
C ASP A 499 -7.34 -15.03 -5.93
N ILE A 500 -6.21 -14.43 -5.56
CA ILE A 500 -5.12 -14.12 -6.50
C ILE A 500 -4.44 -15.41 -7.00
N VAL A 501 -4.22 -16.36 -6.10
CA VAL A 501 -3.52 -17.61 -6.40
C VAL A 501 -4.38 -18.60 -7.19
N GLU A 502 -5.69 -18.59 -6.97
CA GLU A 502 -6.63 -19.46 -7.67
C GLU A 502 -6.99 -18.94 -9.07
N ASP A 503 -7.12 -17.62 -9.24
CA ASP A 503 -7.42 -17.02 -10.54
C ASP A 503 -6.20 -16.98 -11.46
N ALA A 504 -5.02 -16.63 -10.94
CA ALA A 504 -3.82 -16.47 -11.75
C ALA A 504 -3.34 -17.81 -12.36
N ARG A 505 -2.76 -17.74 -13.56
CA ARG A 505 -2.08 -18.88 -14.18
C ARG A 505 -0.86 -19.31 -13.38
N ALA A 506 -0.10 -18.34 -12.87
CA ALA A 506 1.05 -18.57 -12.00
C ALA A 506 1.28 -17.34 -11.12
N VAL A 507 1.63 -17.56 -9.87
CA VAL A 507 2.05 -16.52 -8.92
C VAL A 507 3.50 -16.77 -8.54
N ILE A 508 4.35 -15.78 -8.78
CA ILE A 508 5.78 -15.81 -8.47
C ILE A 508 6.02 -14.84 -7.31
N LEU A 509 6.48 -15.38 -6.18
CA LEU A 509 6.93 -14.58 -5.03
C LEU A 509 8.45 -14.45 -5.11
N ALA A 510 8.94 -13.22 -5.26
CA ALA A 510 10.36 -12.91 -5.34
C ALA A 510 10.78 -11.98 -4.20
N GLY A 511 11.98 -12.16 -3.68
CA GLY A 511 12.54 -11.28 -2.65
C GLY A 511 13.91 -11.75 -2.16
N GLY A 512 14.82 -10.81 -1.94
CA GLY A 512 16.20 -11.09 -1.53
C GLY A 512 16.35 -11.64 -0.11
N THR A 513 15.36 -11.38 0.76
CA THR A 513 15.42 -11.69 2.20
C THR A 513 14.23 -12.53 2.67
N MET A 514 13.67 -13.37 1.80
CA MET A 514 12.53 -14.23 2.13
C MET A 514 12.85 -15.42 3.06
N SER A 515 14.11 -15.61 3.47
CA SER A 515 14.48 -16.67 4.42
C SER A 515 13.99 -16.36 5.84
N PRO A 516 13.31 -17.30 6.53
CA PRO A 516 13.00 -18.68 6.11
C PRO A 516 11.76 -18.79 5.21
N MET A 517 11.86 -19.60 4.15
CA MET A 517 10.80 -19.78 3.14
C MET A 517 9.61 -20.62 3.63
N SER A 518 9.76 -21.37 4.74
CA SER A 518 8.72 -22.24 5.29
C SER A 518 7.47 -21.45 5.72
N ASP A 519 7.63 -20.21 6.18
CA ASP A 519 6.53 -19.35 6.61
C ASP A 519 5.46 -19.17 5.52
N TYR A 520 5.86 -19.05 4.26
CA TYR A 520 4.91 -18.89 3.15
C TYR A 520 4.12 -20.15 2.90
N SER A 521 4.78 -21.32 2.87
CA SER A 521 4.09 -22.60 2.69
C SER A 521 3.19 -22.96 3.87
N GLU A 522 3.62 -22.66 5.10
CA GLU A 522 2.91 -23.09 6.30
C GLU A 522 1.76 -22.16 6.71
N HIS A 523 1.91 -20.86 6.45
CA HIS A 523 0.95 -19.84 6.87
C HIS A 523 0.13 -19.28 5.71
N LEU A 524 0.77 -18.75 4.66
CA LEU A 524 0.08 -18.04 3.56
C LEU A 524 -0.55 -19.00 2.53
N LEU A 525 0.18 -20.03 2.12
CA LEU A 525 -0.19 -21.01 1.10
C LEU A 525 -0.58 -22.36 1.69
N SER A 526 -0.96 -22.34 2.98
CA SER A 526 -1.19 -23.51 3.82
C SER A 526 -2.27 -24.49 3.36
N TYR A 527 -3.13 -24.05 2.44
CA TYR A 527 -4.22 -24.82 1.84
C TYR A 527 -3.81 -25.54 0.54
N LEU A 528 -2.64 -25.23 0.00
CA LEU A 528 -2.12 -25.85 -1.22
C LEU A 528 -1.27 -27.08 -0.89
N PRO A 529 -1.33 -28.14 -1.73
CA PRO A 529 -0.44 -29.26 -1.57
C PRO A 529 1.02 -28.85 -1.87
N PRO A 530 2.02 -29.40 -1.16
CA PRO A 530 3.43 -29.07 -1.38
C PRO A 530 3.90 -29.27 -2.83
N SER A 531 3.29 -30.18 -3.58
CA SER A 531 3.60 -30.44 -5.00
C SER A 531 3.31 -29.27 -5.94
N ARG A 532 2.46 -28.31 -5.53
CA ARG A 532 2.18 -27.09 -6.29
C ARG A 532 3.14 -25.94 -5.96
N ILE A 533 3.96 -26.07 -4.93
CA ILE A 533 4.86 -25.01 -4.45
C ILE A 533 6.28 -25.39 -4.86
N VAL A 534 6.87 -24.56 -5.72
CA VAL A 534 8.27 -24.72 -6.14
C VAL A 534 9.09 -23.60 -5.54
N THR A 535 10.05 -23.96 -4.68
CA THR A 535 10.96 -23.01 -4.06
C THR A 535 12.31 -23.07 -4.75
N VAL A 536 12.79 -21.93 -5.23
CA VAL A 536 14.12 -21.78 -5.81
C VAL A 536 14.90 -20.75 -4.98
N SER A 537 16.13 -21.10 -4.62
CA SER A 537 17.05 -20.17 -3.96
C SER A 537 18.33 -20.11 -4.78
N CYS A 538 18.63 -18.92 -5.29
CA CYS A 538 19.86 -18.66 -6.02
C CYS A 538 20.97 -18.26 -5.04
N GLY A 539 22.22 -18.64 -5.35
CA GLY A 539 23.39 -18.15 -4.63
C GLY A 539 23.56 -16.63 -4.79
N HIS A 540 24.36 -16.02 -3.91
CA HIS A 540 24.66 -14.60 -4.02
C HIS A 540 25.72 -14.34 -5.10
N VAL A 541 25.65 -13.18 -5.73
CA VAL A 541 26.56 -12.79 -6.84
C VAL A 541 27.97 -12.42 -6.34
N ILE A 542 28.19 -12.31 -5.02
CA ILE A 542 29.48 -11.89 -4.47
C ILE A 542 30.36 -13.11 -4.16
N PRO A 543 31.69 -12.97 -4.29
CA PRO A 543 32.60 -14.00 -3.81
C PRO A 543 32.57 -14.05 -2.27
N PRO A 544 32.72 -15.24 -1.65
CA PRO A 544 32.78 -15.37 -0.19
C PRO A 544 33.87 -14.52 0.48
N SER A 545 34.94 -14.19 -0.25
CA SER A 545 36.03 -13.33 0.22
C SER A 545 35.63 -11.86 0.39
N ASN A 546 34.51 -11.41 -0.20
CA ASN A 546 34.01 -10.04 -0.08
C ASN A 546 33.02 -9.86 1.08
N LEU A 547 32.71 -10.92 1.81
CA LEU A 547 31.79 -10.88 2.92
C LEU A 547 32.40 -11.51 4.16
N LEU A 548 32.43 -10.74 5.24
CA LEU A 548 32.80 -11.24 6.56
C LEU A 548 31.60 -11.15 7.49
N ALA A 549 31.00 -12.27 7.87
CA ALA A 549 29.94 -12.31 8.88
C ALA A 549 30.46 -12.93 10.19
N TRP A 550 30.34 -12.22 11.31
CA TRP A 550 30.94 -12.65 12.58
C TRP A 550 30.01 -12.43 13.77
N PRO A 551 29.59 -13.50 14.47
CA PRO A 551 28.98 -13.39 15.78
C PRO A 551 29.99 -12.94 16.84
N VAL A 552 29.67 -11.85 17.55
CA VAL A 552 30.46 -11.34 18.67
C VAL A 552 29.80 -11.81 19.97
N THR A 553 30.44 -12.75 20.67
CA THR A 553 29.84 -13.43 21.82
C THR A 553 30.23 -12.82 23.16
N THR A 554 31.40 -12.19 23.25
CA THR A 554 31.92 -11.59 24.49
C THR A 554 32.42 -10.16 24.29
N GLY A 555 32.17 -9.33 25.31
CA GLY A 555 32.60 -7.93 25.37
C GLY A 555 34.05 -7.76 25.84
N PRO A 556 34.55 -6.51 25.86
CA PRO A 556 35.91 -6.19 26.31
C PRO A 556 36.22 -6.58 27.75
N SER A 557 35.22 -6.59 28.63
CA SER A 557 35.33 -7.07 30.01
C SER A 557 35.45 -8.59 30.14
N GLY A 558 35.25 -9.35 29.05
CA GLY A 558 35.10 -10.80 29.07
C GLY A 558 33.68 -11.28 29.37
N ALA A 559 32.74 -10.38 29.70
CA ALA A 559 31.35 -10.73 29.92
C ALA A 559 30.66 -11.17 28.61
N PRO A 560 29.73 -12.15 28.66
CA PRO A 560 28.97 -12.56 27.48
C PRO A 560 27.98 -11.47 27.05
N PHE A 561 27.91 -11.19 25.75
CA PHE A 561 26.89 -10.32 25.17
C PHE A 561 25.53 -11.00 25.18
N ASP A 562 24.70 -10.63 26.15
CA ASP A 562 23.34 -11.13 26.36
C ASP A 562 22.36 -9.96 26.40
N PHE A 563 21.68 -9.70 25.28
CA PHE A 563 20.70 -8.61 25.15
C PHE A 563 19.26 -9.05 25.45
N THR A 564 19.09 -10.03 26.36
CA THR A 564 17.77 -10.36 26.94
C THR A 564 17.21 -9.17 27.73
N PHE A 565 15.89 -9.10 27.87
CA PHE A 565 15.20 -7.97 28.53
C PHE A 565 15.74 -7.65 29.92
N GLU A 566 16.08 -8.69 30.69
CA GLU A 566 16.61 -8.60 32.04
C GLU A 566 18.01 -7.97 32.10
N LYS A 567 18.89 -8.28 31.14
CA LYS A 567 20.31 -7.93 31.18
C LYS A 567 20.72 -6.76 30.27
N ARG A 568 19.93 -6.49 29.22
CA ARG A 568 20.26 -5.45 28.23
C ARG A 568 20.36 -4.05 28.81
N ASN A 569 19.59 -3.79 29.88
CA ASN A 569 19.47 -2.48 30.53
C ASN A 569 20.54 -2.24 31.60
N THR A 570 21.37 -3.23 31.91
CA THR A 570 22.48 -3.10 32.87
C THR A 570 23.56 -2.18 32.30
N GLU A 571 24.04 -1.23 33.10
CA GLU A 571 25.05 -0.26 32.66
C GLU A 571 26.34 -0.94 32.16
N ALA A 572 26.75 -2.05 32.80
CA ALA A 572 27.92 -2.83 32.36
C ALA A 572 27.80 -3.32 30.90
N THR A 573 26.63 -3.83 30.51
CA THR A 573 26.37 -4.30 29.14
C THR A 573 26.40 -3.15 28.14
N ILE A 574 25.82 -2.00 28.50
CA ILE A 574 25.79 -0.79 27.65
C ILE A 574 27.21 -0.20 27.48
N LEU A 575 28.02 -0.25 28.53
CA LEU A 575 29.44 0.13 28.52
C LEU A 575 30.27 -0.79 27.64
N ASP A 576 30.10 -2.09 27.80
CA ASP A 576 30.79 -3.09 26.99
C ASP A 576 30.41 -2.97 25.51
N LEU A 577 29.14 -2.71 25.21
CA LEU A 577 28.68 -2.44 23.85
C LEU A 577 29.38 -1.21 23.25
N GLY A 578 29.37 -0.07 23.93
CA GLY A 578 30.00 1.14 23.41
C GLY A 578 31.52 1.00 23.26
N SER A 579 32.17 0.27 24.17
CA SER A 579 33.61 -0.04 24.12
C SER A 579 33.95 -1.00 22.98
N ALA A 580 33.08 -1.97 22.70
CA ALA A 580 33.19 -2.85 21.55
C ALA A 580 33.00 -2.07 20.24
N LEU A 581 31.97 -1.21 20.15
CA LEU A 581 31.75 -0.33 19.01
C LEU A 581 32.97 0.56 18.72
N LEU A 582 33.58 1.17 19.74
CA LEU A 582 34.80 1.96 19.57
C LEU A 582 35.95 1.15 18.94
N SER A 583 36.04 -0.15 19.26
CA SER A 583 37.05 -1.05 18.72
C SER A 583 36.75 -1.51 17.30
N PHE A 584 35.48 -1.72 16.94
CA PHE A 584 35.05 -2.07 15.58
C PHE A 584 35.17 -0.89 14.62
N ILE A 585 34.62 0.26 15.01
CA ILE A 585 34.47 1.44 14.16
C ILE A 585 35.84 2.01 13.76
N SER A 586 36.85 1.88 14.63
CA SER A 586 38.22 2.28 14.30
C SER A 586 38.90 1.38 13.26
N SER A 587 38.39 0.16 13.05
CA SER A 587 38.97 -0.82 12.12
C SER A 587 38.24 -0.87 10.77
N ILE A 588 37.04 -0.29 10.68
CA ILE A 588 36.20 -0.34 9.48
C ILE A 588 36.33 1.01 8.73
N PRO A 589 36.71 1.00 7.43
CA PRO A 589 36.75 2.22 6.61
C PRO A 589 35.34 2.75 6.32
N ASP A 590 35.23 4.03 6.01
CA ASP A 590 33.99 4.65 5.52
C ASP A 590 32.78 4.45 6.46
N GLY A 591 31.59 4.20 5.90
CA GLY A 591 30.32 4.13 6.59
C GLY A 591 30.14 2.86 7.43
N VAL A 592 29.76 3.06 8.70
CA VAL A 592 29.31 2.00 9.60
C VAL A 592 27.86 2.25 10.00
N VAL A 593 27.01 1.23 9.89
CA VAL A 593 25.60 1.27 10.30
C VAL A 593 25.38 0.31 11.46
N VAL A 594 24.85 0.81 12.57
CA VAL A 594 24.55 0.03 13.78
C VAL A 594 23.05 -0.02 13.97
N PHE A 595 22.49 -1.22 13.93
CA PHE A 595 21.07 -1.48 14.09
C PHE A 595 20.73 -1.90 15.52
N PHE A 596 19.85 -1.15 16.16
CA PHE A 596 19.33 -1.40 17.49
C PHE A 596 17.94 -2.06 17.44
N PRO A 597 17.56 -2.87 18.44
CA PRO A 597 16.28 -3.57 18.45
C PRO A 597 15.07 -2.65 18.71
N SER A 598 15.26 -1.46 19.31
CA SER A 598 14.19 -0.49 19.52
C SER A 598 14.72 0.94 19.74
N TYR A 599 13.89 1.96 19.47
CA TYR A 599 14.20 3.36 19.75
C TYR A 599 14.49 3.59 21.24
N ALA A 600 13.65 3.06 22.13
CA ALA A 600 13.85 3.21 23.57
C ALA A 600 15.20 2.65 24.06
N TYR A 601 15.70 1.58 23.43
CA TYR A 601 17.02 1.04 23.78
C TYR A 601 18.16 1.88 23.20
N LEU A 602 18.00 2.40 21.97
CA LEU A 602 18.95 3.34 21.36
C LEU A 602 19.09 4.61 22.22
N ASP A 603 17.97 5.23 22.61
CA ASP A 603 17.95 6.45 23.42
C ASP A 603 18.64 6.21 24.77
N ARG A 604 18.33 5.09 25.43
CA ARG A 604 18.98 4.70 26.69
C ARG A 604 20.49 4.46 26.54
N CYS A 605 20.92 3.84 25.44
CA CYS A 605 22.36 3.68 25.16
C CYS A 605 23.03 5.04 24.95
N MET A 606 22.38 5.94 24.20
CA MET A 606 22.89 7.29 23.94
C MET A 606 23.01 8.12 25.22
N GLU A 607 21.99 8.12 26.07
CA GLU A 607 22.01 8.79 27.38
C GLU A 607 23.12 8.23 28.28
N ALA A 608 23.27 6.90 28.32
CA ALA A 608 24.32 6.25 29.08
C ALA A 608 25.72 6.61 28.55
N TRP A 609 25.93 6.61 27.24
CA TRP A 609 27.23 6.92 26.63
C TRP A 609 27.65 8.40 26.79
N GLN A 610 26.68 9.30 26.91
CA GLN A 610 26.94 10.72 27.23
C GLN A 610 27.29 10.94 28.69
N ARG A 611 26.83 10.06 29.60
CA ARG A 611 27.12 10.17 31.04
C ARG A 611 28.39 9.41 31.45
N LEU A 612 28.61 8.24 30.86
CA LEU A 612 29.61 7.30 31.34
C LEU A 612 31.02 7.62 30.81
N PRO A 613 32.06 7.42 31.63
CA PRO A 613 33.44 7.74 31.24
C PRO A 613 33.95 6.78 30.17
N SER A 614 34.79 7.29 29.26
CA SER A 614 35.49 6.45 28.29
C SER A 614 36.53 5.57 29.00
N PRO A 615 36.58 4.25 28.76
CA PRO A 615 37.60 3.37 29.32
C PRO A 615 38.98 3.55 28.68
N ARG A 616 39.10 4.32 27.58
CA ARG A 616 40.40 4.68 26.96
C ARG A 616 40.69 6.17 27.22
N ALA A 617 41.74 6.41 28.01
CA ALA A 617 42.25 7.74 28.36
C ALA A 617 42.97 8.37 27.17
N SER A 618 42.24 9.11 26.32
CA SER A 618 42.83 9.93 25.25
C SER A 618 41.90 11.11 24.94
N GLY A 619 41.92 12.15 25.77
CA GLY A 619 41.25 13.44 25.51
C GLY A 619 39.70 13.48 25.53
N ALA A 620 39.01 12.35 25.47
CA ALA A 620 37.54 12.27 25.54
C ALA A 620 37.05 12.04 26.98
N LYS A 621 36.11 12.87 27.45
CA LYS A 621 35.52 12.75 28.79
C LYS A 621 34.50 11.62 28.86
N THR A 622 33.73 11.44 27.79
CA THR A 622 32.61 10.48 27.73
C THR A 622 32.84 9.45 26.62
N LEU A 623 32.14 8.31 26.69
CA LEU A 623 32.19 7.31 25.64
C LEU A 623 31.61 7.83 24.31
N TYR A 624 30.60 8.70 24.39
CA TYR A 624 30.03 9.39 23.23
C TYR A 624 31.08 10.28 22.52
N ASP A 625 31.85 11.05 23.28
CA ASP A 625 32.92 11.89 22.72
C ASP A 625 34.01 11.05 22.06
N ALA A 626 34.35 9.91 22.66
CA ALA A 626 35.33 8.98 22.10
C ALA A 626 34.86 8.40 20.75
N LEU A 627 33.60 7.98 20.66
CA LEU A 627 33.01 7.50 19.41
C LEU A 627 32.98 8.60 18.34
N ARG A 628 32.57 9.82 18.72
CA ARG A 628 32.49 10.98 17.83
C ARG A 628 33.86 11.41 17.31
N LEU A 629 34.92 11.25 18.11
CA LEU A 629 36.29 11.52 17.70
C LEU A 629 36.74 10.56 16.60
N VAL A 630 36.35 9.28 16.67
CA VAL A 630 36.66 8.32 15.61
C VAL A 630 35.81 8.60 14.37
N LYS A 631 34.48 8.58 14.47
CA LYS A 631 33.56 8.89 13.37
C LYS A 631 32.41 9.79 13.81
N PRO A 632 31.99 10.78 12.99
CA PRO A 632 30.78 11.57 13.27
C PRO A 632 29.55 10.66 13.39
N ILE A 633 28.72 10.92 14.41
CA ILE A 633 27.56 10.10 14.77
C ILE A 633 26.29 10.75 14.25
N PHE A 634 25.50 9.97 13.54
CA PHE A 634 24.15 10.27 13.10
C PHE A 634 23.22 9.23 13.70
N HIS A 635 22.04 9.61 14.19
CA HIS A 635 21.12 8.67 14.80
C HIS A 635 19.68 8.94 14.36
N GLU A 636 18.91 7.86 14.27
CA GLU A 636 17.47 7.91 14.02
C GLU A 636 16.73 8.34 15.30
N SER A 637 15.77 9.26 15.19
CA SER A 637 14.92 9.68 16.30
C SER A 637 13.45 9.48 15.93
N LYS A 638 12.64 9.03 16.89
CA LYS A 638 11.20 8.77 16.70
C LYS A 638 10.36 10.05 16.47
N ASN A 639 10.97 11.24 16.50
CA ASN A 639 10.23 12.50 16.43
C ASN A 639 9.67 12.82 15.04
N LYS A 640 8.42 12.37 14.82
CA LYS A 640 7.43 13.15 14.08
C LYS A 640 6.87 14.24 15.02
N ALA A 641 7.15 15.50 14.69
CA ALA A 641 6.44 16.72 15.12
C ALA A 641 6.65 17.36 16.53
N THR A 642 7.31 16.76 17.53
CA THR A 642 7.32 17.38 18.88
C THR A 642 8.71 17.72 19.42
N ARG A 643 9.37 18.70 18.79
CA ARG A 643 10.38 19.53 19.49
C ARG A 643 10.41 20.96 18.95
N MET A 644 9.23 21.55 18.74
CA MET A 644 9.10 23.00 18.77
C MET A 644 9.13 23.44 20.23
N GLU A 645 10.32 23.56 20.80
CA GLU A 645 10.55 24.52 21.87
C GLU A 645 11.65 25.49 21.43
N LYS A 646 11.24 26.76 21.35
CA LYS A 646 12.04 27.97 21.58
C LYS A 646 13.08 28.31 20.52
N THR A 647 12.63 28.63 19.31
CA THR A 647 13.15 29.81 18.61
C THR A 647 12.07 30.36 17.66
N LYS A 648 11.37 31.41 18.11
CA LYS A 648 10.48 32.20 17.26
C LYS A 648 11.37 32.99 16.29
N THR A 649 11.42 32.60 15.02
CA THR A 649 11.69 33.44 13.83
C THR A 649 12.03 32.57 12.61
N ALA A 650 11.04 31.90 12.02
CA ALA A 650 11.07 31.53 10.59
C ALA A 650 9.66 31.11 10.11
N PRO A 651 9.28 31.36 8.84
CA PRO A 651 7.94 31.08 8.32
C PRO A 651 7.69 29.57 8.13
N PRO A 652 6.42 29.15 8.00
CA PRO A 652 6.04 27.75 7.97
C PRO A 652 6.03 27.22 6.52
N GLU A 653 7.09 26.52 6.11
CA GLU A 653 7.03 25.60 4.97
C GLU A 653 7.33 24.16 5.39
N GLN A 654 6.48 23.28 4.89
CA GLN A 654 6.38 21.84 5.05
C GLN A 654 7.68 21.11 4.71
N ILE A 655 8.22 20.24 5.57
CA ILE A 655 9.03 19.11 5.09
C ILE A 655 8.97 17.96 6.12
N ASN A 656 8.88 16.72 5.63
CA ASN A 656 9.21 15.49 6.33
C ASN A 656 10.73 15.41 6.68
N VAL A 657 11.31 16.49 7.25
CA VAL A 657 12.76 16.81 7.18
C VAL A 657 13.65 15.77 7.85
N THR A 658 13.23 15.14 8.93
CA THR A 658 14.19 14.64 9.92
C THR A 658 14.96 13.39 9.48
N THR A 659 14.33 12.42 8.84
CA THR A 659 15.00 11.15 8.44
C THR A 659 15.80 11.29 7.16
N ASP A 660 15.25 11.93 6.13
CA ASP A 660 15.93 12.13 4.84
C ASP A 660 17.10 13.12 4.99
N SER A 661 16.97 14.12 5.88
CA SER A 661 18.08 15.01 6.26
C SER A 661 19.21 14.25 6.95
N VAL A 662 18.90 13.33 7.88
CA VAL A 662 19.91 12.53 8.57
C VAL A 662 20.67 11.63 7.58
N LEU A 663 19.97 10.97 6.65
CA LEU A 663 20.62 10.15 5.63
C LEU A 663 21.50 10.97 4.68
N SER A 664 21.01 12.14 4.24
CA SER A 664 21.76 13.04 3.37
C SER A 664 23.03 13.56 4.06
N ALA A 665 22.91 13.95 5.33
CA ALA A 665 24.04 14.38 6.15
C ALA A 665 25.05 13.26 6.37
N TYR A 666 24.58 12.03 6.65
CA TYR A 666 25.41 10.84 6.76
C TYR A 666 26.18 10.56 5.45
N SER A 667 25.47 10.55 4.32
CA SER A 667 26.06 10.27 3.01
C SER A 667 27.12 11.31 2.64
N THR A 668 26.85 12.58 2.95
CA THR A 668 27.81 13.68 2.76
C THR A 668 29.05 13.52 3.65
N ALA A 669 28.87 13.13 4.92
CA ALA A 669 29.97 12.90 5.84
C ALA A 669 30.85 11.71 5.44
N VAL A 670 30.27 10.65 4.88
CA VAL A 670 31.03 9.53 4.32
C VAL A 670 31.83 9.99 3.10
N ALA A 671 31.20 10.69 2.16
CA ALA A 671 31.85 11.14 0.92
C ALA A 671 32.99 12.15 1.17
N THR A 672 32.81 13.07 2.13
CA THR A 672 33.82 14.10 2.48
C THR A 672 34.87 13.61 3.48
N GLY A 673 34.68 12.43 4.07
CA GLY A 673 35.49 11.93 5.17
C GLY A 673 36.86 11.35 4.78
N ASN A 674 37.20 11.23 3.49
CA ASN A 674 38.45 10.66 2.98
C ASN A 674 38.91 9.39 3.75
N GLY A 675 38.03 8.40 3.90
CA GLY A 675 38.31 7.15 4.63
C GLY A 675 38.01 7.17 6.13
N ARG A 676 37.86 8.35 6.76
CA ARG A 676 37.37 8.46 8.15
C ARG A 676 35.94 7.96 8.27
N GLY A 677 35.09 8.26 7.29
CA GLY A 677 33.71 7.79 7.22
C GLY A 677 32.79 8.35 8.31
N ALA A 678 31.64 7.69 8.53
CA ALA A 678 30.62 8.11 9.48
C ALA A 678 29.93 6.92 10.17
N LEU A 679 29.33 7.17 11.34
CA LEU A 679 28.56 6.19 12.11
C LEU A 679 27.06 6.55 12.06
N LEU A 680 26.23 5.61 11.60
CA LEU A 680 24.77 5.73 11.62
C LEU A 680 24.18 4.76 12.65
N LEU A 681 23.46 5.28 13.63
CA LEU A 681 22.69 4.49 14.60
C LEU A 681 21.23 4.46 14.16
N ALA A 682 20.75 3.29 13.74
CA ALA A 682 19.40 3.09 13.21
C ALA A 682 18.66 2.02 14.02
N VAL A 683 17.35 1.93 13.86
CA VAL A 683 16.52 0.93 14.54
C VAL A 683 16.01 -0.11 13.54
N ILE A 684 16.03 -1.38 13.94
CA ILE A 684 15.47 -2.49 13.15
C ILE A 684 13.95 -2.32 13.04
N GLY A 685 13.43 -2.34 11.82
CA GLY A 685 12.02 -2.01 11.54
C GLY A 685 11.73 -0.50 11.56
N GLY A 686 12.74 0.34 11.79
CA GLY A 686 12.67 1.79 11.63
C GLY A 686 12.71 2.22 10.16
N SER A 687 12.44 3.50 9.91
CA SER A 687 12.36 4.08 8.57
C SER A 687 13.65 3.89 7.77
N LEU A 688 14.80 4.06 8.42
CA LEU A 688 16.11 3.92 7.78
C LEU A 688 16.47 2.46 7.46
N SER A 689 15.79 1.51 8.10
CA SER A 689 15.99 0.07 7.90
C SER A 689 15.02 -0.56 6.88
N GLU A 690 14.00 0.18 6.41
CA GLU A 690 12.93 -0.38 5.60
C GLU A 690 12.97 0.07 4.12
N GLY A 691 13.61 1.20 3.80
CA GLY A 691 13.59 1.76 2.43
C GLY A 691 14.93 2.24 1.86
N ILE A 692 16.05 2.11 2.59
CA ILE A 692 17.34 2.70 2.21
C ILE A 692 18.32 1.62 1.74
N ASN A 693 19.12 1.98 0.73
CA ASN A 693 20.21 1.15 0.22
C ASN A 693 21.55 1.76 0.65
N PHE A 694 22.34 1.00 1.40
CA PHE A 694 23.70 1.38 1.81
C PHE A 694 24.70 0.80 0.80
N SER A 695 24.86 1.46 -0.34
CA SER A 695 25.79 1.03 -1.39
C SER A 695 27.22 1.46 -1.09
N ASP A 696 28.17 0.59 -1.41
CA ASP A 696 29.60 0.90 -1.40
C ASP A 696 30.10 1.46 -0.05
N GLY A 697 30.71 2.65 -0.07
CA GLY A 697 31.25 3.32 1.10
C GLY A 697 30.20 3.65 2.15
N LEU A 698 28.90 3.67 1.82
CA LEU A 698 27.84 3.98 2.78
C LEU A 698 27.59 2.85 3.78
N GLY A 699 28.12 1.64 3.58
CA GLY A 699 27.77 0.46 4.38
C GLY A 699 28.86 -0.60 4.51
N ARG A 700 30.13 -0.21 4.60
CA ARG A 700 31.26 -1.16 4.74
C ARG A 700 31.20 -2.00 6.02
N GLY A 701 30.60 -1.47 7.08
CA GLY A 701 30.31 -2.21 8.31
C GLY A 701 28.84 -2.16 8.67
N VAL A 702 28.22 -3.32 8.87
CA VAL A 702 26.89 -3.42 9.48
C VAL A 702 27.01 -4.14 10.81
N VAL A 703 26.52 -3.51 11.87
CA VAL A 703 26.49 -4.08 13.22
C VAL A 703 25.05 -4.27 13.64
N VAL A 704 24.66 -5.48 14.03
CA VAL A 704 23.33 -5.79 14.56
C VAL A 704 23.47 -6.05 16.06
N VAL A 705 22.84 -5.19 16.87
CA VAL A 705 22.89 -5.27 18.34
C VAL A 705 21.72 -6.11 18.84
N GLY A 706 22.02 -7.24 19.49
CA GLY A 706 21.00 -8.13 20.02
C GLY A 706 20.14 -8.78 18.94
N LEU A 707 19.05 -9.42 19.39
CA LEU A 707 17.99 -9.97 18.54
C LEU A 707 16.71 -9.15 18.75
N PRO A 708 16.10 -8.58 17.68
CA PRO A 708 14.88 -7.77 17.75
C PRO A 708 13.65 -8.65 17.95
N PHE A 709 13.58 -9.37 19.06
CA PHE A 709 12.40 -10.16 19.40
C PHE A 709 11.22 -9.23 19.69
N PRO A 710 10.07 -9.43 19.03
CA PRO A 710 8.85 -8.71 19.37
C PRO A 710 8.43 -8.97 20.82
N ASN A 711 7.69 -8.07 21.47
CA ASN A 711 7.26 -8.32 22.86
C ASN A 711 6.28 -9.51 22.91
N PRO A 712 6.65 -10.66 23.50
CA PRO A 712 5.77 -11.83 23.54
C PRO A 712 4.60 -11.64 24.52
N HIS A 713 4.70 -10.68 25.45
CA HIS A 713 3.64 -10.34 26.39
C HIS A 713 2.59 -9.41 25.80
N SER A 714 2.87 -8.82 24.63
CA SER A 714 1.90 -7.95 23.97
C SER A 714 0.65 -8.72 23.58
N ALA A 715 -0.50 -8.04 23.63
CA ALA A 715 -1.77 -8.68 23.34
C ALA A 715 -1.79 -9.21 21.90
N GLU A 716 -1.21 -8.46 20.97
CA GLU A 716 -1.08 -8.82 19.55
C GLU A 716 -0.27 -10.11 19.36
N TRP A 717 0.91 -10.22 19.98
CA TRP A 717 1.75 -11.39 19.83
C TRP A 717 1.20 -12.60 20.57
N LYS A 718 0.60 -12.42 21.76
CA LYS A 718 -0.13 -13.51 22.43
C LYS A 718 -1.22 -14.10 21.52
N ALA A 719 -2.00 -13.24 20.87
CA ALA A 719 -3.04 -13.69 19.95
C ALA A 719 -2.48 -14.39 18.70
N LYS A 720 -1.41 -13.85 18.09
CA LYS A 720 -0.72 -14.50 16.96
C LYS A 720 -0.19 -15.88 17.34
N LEU A 721 0.53 -16.00 18.46
CA LEU A 721 1.11 -17.27 18.90
C LEU A 721 0.04 -18.30 19.25
N ALA A 722 -1.05 -17.87 19.92
CA ALA A 722 -2.19 -18.74 20.20
C ALA A 722 -2.86 -19.23 18.90
N TYR A 723 -3.01 -18.35 17.90
CA TYR A 723 -3.56 -18.72 16.59
C TYR A 723 -2.67 -19.73 15.85
N ILE A 724 -1.35 -19.49 15.77
CA ILE A 724 -0.41 -20.40 15.11
C ILE A 724 -0.39 -21.77 15.79
N SER A 725 -0.38 -21.78 17.13
CA SER A 725 -0.45 -23.01 17.92
C SER A 725 -1.73 -23.79 17.62
N ARG A 726 -2.89 -23.12 17.61
CA ARG A 726 -4.18 -23.74 17.28
C ARG A 726 -4.19 -24.31 15.86
N LYS A 727 -3.72 -23.54 14.87
CA LYS A 727 -3.66 -23.96 13.45
C LYS A 727 -2.79 -25.21 13.26
N ALA A 728 -1.68 -25.31 14.00
CA ALA A 728 -0.82 -26.49 13.97
C ALA A 728 -1.49 -27.72 14.59
N VAL A 729 -2.26 -27.56 15.67
CA VAL A 729 -3.04 -28.64 16.29
C VAL A 729 -4.19 -29.09 15.38
N GLU A 730 -4.91 -28.16 14.75
CA GLU A 730 -6.00 -28.45 13.81
C GLU A 730 -5.52 -29.25 12.58
N LYS A 731 -4.25 -29.09 12.18
CA LYS A 731 -3.61 -29.89 11.11
C LYS A 731 -3.17 -31.30 11.56
N GLY A 732 -3.57 -31.74 12.76
CA GLY A 732 -3.25 -33.08 13.29
C GLY A 732 -2.00 -33.13 14.18
N GLY A 733 -1.45 -31.98 14.58
CA GLY A 733 -0.33 -31.90 15.51
C GLY A 733 -0.74 -32.08 16.98
N SER A 734 0.20 -32.53 17.82
CA SER A 734 0.02 -32.53 19.28
C SER A 734 0.10 -31.11 19.86
N GLY A 735 -0.36 -30.92 21.10
CA GLY A 735 -0.25 -29.62 21.79
C GLY A 735 1.19 -29.09 21.91
N ASP A 736 2.17 -29.99 21.99
CA ASP A 736 3.59 -29.64 22.00
C ASP A 736 4.11 -29.24 20.61
N ALA A 737 3.60 -29.86 19.54
CA ALA A 737 3.87 -29.44 18.17
C ALA A 737 3.33 -28.01 17.92
N GLY A 738 2.16 -27.68 18.48
CA GLY A 738 1.61 -26.31 18.41
C GLY A 738 2.50 -25.26 19.08
N LYS A 739 3.04 -25.57 20.27
CA LYS A 739 4.00 -24.69 20.96
C LYS A 739 5.31 -24.54 20.18
N ALA A 740 5.80 -25.62 19.58
CA ALA A 740 7.00 -25.60 18.76
C ALA A 740 6.83 -24.70 17.52
N ALA A 741 5.70 -24.84 16.80
CA ALA A 741 5.38 -24.00 15.65
C ALA A 741 5.24 -22.52 16.04
N ALA A 742 4.60 -22.21 17.17
CA ALA A 742 4.50 -20.84 17.66
C ALA A 742 5.88 -20.23 17.99
N ARG A 743 6.76 -21.00 18.64
CA ARG A 743 8.14 -20.58 18.91
C ARG A 743 8.93 -20.37 17.63
N GLU A 744 8.79 -21.26 16.67
CA GLU A 744 9.46 -21.16 15.37
C GLU A 744 9.03 -19.90 14.64
N PHE A 745 7.73 -19.63 14.54
CA PHE A 745 7.17 -18.41 13.95
C PHE A 745 7.70 -17.14 14.62
N TYR A 746 7.77 -17.14 15.96
CA TYR A 746 8.32 -16.02 16.73
C TYR A 746 9.80 -15.74 16.42
N GLU A 747 10.61 -16.80 16.36
CA GLU A 747 12.02 -16.69 15.96
C GLU A 747 12.17 -16.29 14.48
N ASN A 748 11.30 -16.78 13.60
CA ASN A 748 11.33 -16.43 12.16
C ASN A 748 11.04 -14.94 11.95
N ALA A 749 10.04 -14.39 12.66
CA ALA A 749 9.75 -12.96 12.62
C ALA A 749 10.96 -12.10 13.02
N CYS A 750 11.69 -12.51 14.07
CA CYS A 750 12.92 -11.84 14.49
C CYS A 750 14.00 -11.91 13.39
N MET A 751 14.22 -13.10 12.83
CA MET A 751 15.27 -13.31 11.82
C MET A 751 14.97 -12.65 10.48
N ARG A 752 13.69 -12.54 10.07
CA ARG A 752 13.31 -11.77 8.88
C ARG A 752 13.74 -10.31 9.01
N ALA A 753 13.51 -9.69 10.18
CA ALA A 753 13.91 -8.31 10.43
C ALA A 753 15.44 -8.13 10.42
N VAL A 754 16.19 -9.08 11.00
CA VAL A 754 17.66 -9.08 10.95
C VAL A 754 18.18 -9.26 9.52
N ASN A 755 17.67 -10.26 8.78
CA ASN A 755 18.05 -10.56 7.40
C ASN A 755 17.78 -9.36 6.48
N GLN A 756 16.68 -8.65 6.70
CA GLN A 756 16.34 -7.44 5.96
C GLN A 756 17.35 -6.31 6.19
N CYS A 757 17.81 -6.10 7.42
CA CYS A 757 18.81 -5.07 7.72
C CYS A 757 20.18 -5.42 7.13
N VAL A 758 20.59 -6.68 7.28
CA VAL A 758 21.90 -7.17 6.84
C VAL A 758 22.00 -7.23 5.31
N GLY A 759 20.91 -7.63 4.62
CA GLY A 759 20.87 -7.71 3.16
C GLY A 759 21.01 -6.36 2.43
N ARG A 760 21.07 -5.23 3.15
CA ARG A 760 21.15 -3.90 2.54
C ARG A 760 22.56 -3.44 2.21
N ALA A 761 23.57 -4.06 2.81
CA ALA A 761 24.97 -3.65 2.76
C ALA A 761 25.68 -3.99 1.44
N ILE A 762 25.10 -4.87 0.62
CA ILE A 762 25.77 -5.45 -0.56
C ILE A 762 24.87 -5.28 -1.76
N ARG A 763 25.41 -4.72 -2.86
CA ARG A 763 24.59 -4.37 -4.04
C ARG A 763 25.04 -4.97 -5.36
N HIS A 764 26.33 -5.13 -5.58
CA HIS A 764 26.85 -5.66 -6.83
C HIS A 764 27.99 -6.66 -6.60
N ARG A 765 28.36 -7.37 -7.65
CA ARG A 765 29.37 -8.45 -7.61
C ARG A 765 30.74 -8.02 -7.06
N ASN A 766 31.09 -6.74 -7.23
CA ASN A 766 32.36 -6.15 -6.77
C ASN A 766 32.28 -5.52 -5.37
N ASP A 767 31.11 -5.53 -4.74
CA ASP A 767 30.90 -4.90 -3.45
C ASP A 767 31.45 -5.78 -2.31
N TYR A 768 31.78 -5.17 -1.18
CA TYR A 768 32.29 -5.86 0.01
C TYR A 768 31.84 -5.19 1.30
N ALA A 769 31.53 -6.01 2.32
CA ALA A 769 31.08 -5.54 3.61
C ALA A 769 31.41 -6.53 4.72
N SER A 770 31.54 -6.00 5.94
CA SER A 770 31.59 -6.79 7.18
C SER A 770 30.26 -6.69 7.92
N ILE A 771 29.77 -7.80 8.44
CA ILE A 771 28.55 -7.92 9.23
C ILE A 771 28.93 -8.45 10.62
N LEU A 772 28.70 -7.66 11.65
CA LEU A 772 28.94 -8.02 13.04
C LEU A 772 27.61 -8.26 13.74
N LEU A 773 27.44 -9.46 14.30
CA LEU A 773 26.22 -9.88 14.99
C LEU A 773 26.50 -9.94 16.50
N VAL A 774 26.12 -8.89 17.23
CA VAL A 774 26.49 -8.71 18.65
C VAL A 774 25.42 -9.33 19.54
N ASP A 775 25.49 -10.65 19.75
CA ASP A 775 24.74 -11.41 20.74
C ASP A 775 25.26 -12.87 20.74
N ARG A 776 25.41 -13.49 21.92
CA ARG A 776 25.79 -14.91 21.99
C ARG A 776 24.79 -15.86 21.32
N ARG A 777 23.51 -15.47 21.25
CA ARG A 777 22.42 -16.32 20.70
C ARG A 777 22.57 -16.57 19.20
N TYR A 778 23.29 -15.72 18.47
CA TYR A 778 23.62 -15.95 17.04
C TYR A 778 24.47 -17.20 16.82
N GLU A 779 25.12 -17.73 17.86
CA GLU A 779 25.86 -18.99 17.77
C GLU A 779 24.95 -20.23 17.76
N SER A 780 23.71 -20.11 18.22
CA SER A 780 22.77 -21.22 18.30
C SER A 780 22.45 -21.77 16.91
N ASP A 781 22.51 -23.10 16.73
CA ASP A 781 22.24 -23.73 15.43
C ASP A 781 20.84 -23.39 14.88
N ARG A 782 19.85 -23.24 15.78
CA ARG A 782 18.49 -22.82 15.44
C ARG A 782 18.43 -21.44 14.77
N ILE A 783 19.30 -20.51 15.17
CA ILE A 783 19.38 -19.16 14.60
C ILE A 783 20.24 -19.18 13.34
N LYS A 784 21.37 -19.91 13.36
CA LYS A 784 22.27 -20.04 12.21
C LYS A 784 21.58 -20.55 10.94
N VAL A 785 20.69 -21.53 11.08
CA VAL A 785 19.95 -22.12 9.95
C VAL A 785 18.97 -21.14 9.30
N LYS A 786 18.53 -20.10 10.03
CA LYS A 786 17.56 -19.08 9.54
C LYS A 786 18.20 -17.98 8.70
N PHE A 787 19.53 -17.89 8.68
CA PHE A 787 20.25 -17.00 7.77
C PHE A 787 20.18 -17.51 6.32
N PRO A 788 20.10 -16.61 5.33
CA PRO A 788 20.29 -16.94 3.93
C PRO A 788 21.59 -17.72 3.71
N GLY A 789 21.58 -18.65 2.75
CA GLY A 789 22.71 -19.54 2.49
C GLY A 789 24.04 -18.81 2.24
N TRP A 790 24.00 -17.63 1.63
CA TRP A 790 25.18 -16.81 1.36
C TRP A 790 25.80 -16.17 2.61
N ILE A 791 24.99 -15.72 3.58
CA ILE A 791 25.49 -15.25 4.89
C ILE A 791 26.01 -16.43 5.67
N ARG A 792 25.27 -17.54 5.68
CA ARG A 792 25.62 -18.76 6.41
C ARG A 792 26.97 -19.33 5.97
N GLY A 793 27.27 -19.27 4.67
CA GLY A 793 28.56 -19.71 4.12
C GLY A 793 29.75 -18.86 4.55
N SER A 794 29.54 -17.57 4.82
CA SER A 794 30.57 -16.63 5.27
C SER A 794 30.59 -16.40 6.79
N LEU A 795 29.74 -17.14 7.55
CA LEU A 795 29.59 -16.97 8.99
C LEU A 795 30.74 -17.65 9.75
N ARG A 796 31.52 -16.87 10.51
CA ARG A 796 32.58 -17.40 11.39
C ARG A 796 32.01 -17.92 12.71
N LYS A 797 32.84 -18.68 13.45
CA LYS A 797 32.53 -19.08 14.82
C LYS A 797 32.46 -17.85 15.73
N GLY A 798 31.67 -17.94 16.78
CA GLY A 798 31.53 -16.83 17.73
C GLY A 798 32.83 -16.59 18.47
N ASP A 799 33.29 -15.34 18.51
CA ASP A 799 34.55 -14.97 19.16
C ASP A 799 34.42 -13.68 19.98
N GLY A 800 35.42 -13.44 20.82
CA GLY A 800 35.54 -12.20 21.59
C GLY A 800 36.09 -11.04 20.77
N ILE A 801 35.86 -9.83 21.28
CA ILE A 801 36.18 -8.55 20.63
C ILE A 801 37.59 -8.44 20.05
N GLN A 802 38.62 -8.97 20.72
CA GLN A 802 40.02 -8.82 20.26
C GLN A 802 40.31 -9.64 19.00
N VAL A 803 39.73 -10.84 18.91
CA VAL A 803 39.87 -11.72 17.76
C VAL A 803 39.11 -11.13 16.57
N VAL A 804 37.88 -10.67 16.82
CA VAL A 804 37.05 -10.01 15.80
C VAL A 804 37.75 -8.76 15.25
N LYS A 805 38.33 -7.93 16.12
CA LYS A 805 39.09 -6.74 15.70
C LYS A 805 40.24 -7.09 14.77
N ARG A 806 41.04 -8.11 15.11
CA ARG A 806 42.18 -8.54 14.28
C ARG A 806 41.71 -8.98 12.89
N GLY A 807 40.68 -9.82 12.83
CA GLY A 807 40.18 -10.29 11.55
C GLY A 807 39.45 -9.22 10.72
N LEU A 808 38.88 -8.18 11.34
CA LEU A 808 38.39 -7.00 10.61
C LEU A 808 39.54 -6.27 9.92
N VAL A 809 40.64 -6.02 10.63
CA VAL A 809 41.82 -5.37 10.06
C VAL A 809 42.38 -6.19 8.89
N GLU A 810 42.53 -7.50 9.06
CA GLU A 810 42.98 -8.40 7.99
C GLU A 810 42.03 -8.40 6.78
N PHE A 811 40.72 -8.41 7.02
CA PHE A 811 39.71 -8.40 5.95
C PHE A 811 39.78 -7.11 5.13
N PHE A 812 39.79 -5.94 5.76
CA PHE A 812 39.82 -4.66 5.04
C PHE A 812 41.17 -4.36 4.41
N ALA A 813 42.28 -4.79 5.02
CA ALA A 813 43.61 -4.66 4.42
C ALA A 813 43.73 -5.44 3.09
N GLY A 814 42.96 -6.51 2.91
CA GLY A 814 42.89 -7.27 1.66
C GLY A 814 41.91 -6.69 0.61
N LYS A 815 41.30 -5.52 0.85
CA LYS A 815 40.31 -4.87 -0.03
C LYS A 815 40.72 -3.49 -0.52
N THR A 816 41.61 -2.82 0.22
CA THR A 816 42.38 -1.65 -0.23
C THR A 816 43.50 -2.08 -1.15
#